data_AF-A0A7J6ANJ7-F1
#
_entry.id   AF-A0A7J6ANJ7-F1
#
_cell.length_a   1.000
_cell.length_b   1.000
_cell.length_c   1.000
_cell.angle_alpha   90.00
_cell.angle_beta   90.00
_cell.angle_gamma   90.00
#
_symmetry.space_group_name_H-M   'P 1'
#
loop_
_entity.id
_entity.type
_entity.pdbx_description
1 polymer ?
#
loop_
_entity_poly.entity_id
_entity_poly.type
_entity_poly.pdbx_seq_one_letter_code
_entity_poly.pdbx_strand_id
1 'polypeptide(L)'
;MIEMENSVPYDNGFYQEEEYMLQEDEWDRDLLLDPAWEKQQRKTFTAWCNSHLRKAGTQIENIEDDFRNGLKLMLLLEVISGERLPKPDRGKMRFHKIANVNKALDFITSKGVKLVSIGAEEIVDGNVKMTLGMIWTIILRFAIQDISVEETSAKEGLLLWCQRKTAPYRNVNVQNFHVSWKDGLAFCALIHRHRPDLIDYAKLSKDDPLGNLNLAFDVAEKHLDIPKMLDAEDIVNTPKPDERAIMTYVSCFYHAFAGAEQAETAANRICKLLGVNQENEKLMEDYERLASELLEWIMRTTPWLENRVTEKSVALMQRKLEDFRDYRRLHKPPKVQEKCQLEINFNTLQTKLRISNRPAFMPSEGKMVSDIASAWQGLEQAEKGYEEWLLTEIRKLLRVDHLAEKFRQKATTHETWASGKEELLIQKDYESASLMEVRALLRKHEAFESDLSAHQDRVEQIAAIAQELNELDYHDVAAVNQRCQSICDVWDKLGTLTQKRREALERTEKLLETVEQLFLEYAKRSAPFNNWMEGAMEDLQDMFIVHTIEEVQTLITAHEQFKATLPEADAERQAILGIQQEVQKIFNSYGIRGNFTNPYSTISTEEVMSKWDKVKKLVPQRDGALQEELARQHANERLRHQFAVQANIIGPWIQTRVEEIGRCSLELGGTLEDQMTHLKQCEHLIVNYKPNIDKLEGDHQLIQESLIFDNKHTSYTMEHIRVGWELLLTTIARTINEIETQILTRDAKGISQEQMNEFRSSFKHFDRKKNGAMDTDDFRACLISMGYDLGEVEFARIMLLVDPNASGAVTFQSFIDFMTRETGDTDTADQVVASFRILATDKPYILIDELRRELPHDQAEYCISRMPPYTGPGAVPGALDYTAFSTALYGESDL
;
A
#
# COMPACT_ATOMS: atom_id res chain seq x y z
N MET A 1 22.07 24.58 -69.48
CA MET A 1 20.71 24.87 -69.98
C MET A 1 19.99 25.76 -68.99
N ILE A 2 20.16 27.07 -69.13
CA ILE A 2 19.09 28.07 -69.35
C ILE A 2 19.80 29.10 -70.22
N GLU A 3 19.41 29.15 -71.49
CA GLU A 3 19.82 30.13 -72.47
C GLU A 3 18.92 31.35 -72.33
N MET A 4 19.51 32.54 -72.43
CA MET A 4 18.93 33.68 -73.13
C MET A 4 20.01 34.73 -73.29
N GLU A 5 20.48 34.93 -74.52
CA GLU A 5 20.99 36.24 -74.91
C GLU A 5 20.81 36.49 -76.41
N ASN A 6 20.55 37.76 -76.69
CA ASN A 6 19.88 38.29 -77.86
C ASN A 6 20.79 38.47 -79.09
N SER A 7 20.20 38.26 -80.27
CA SER A 7 20.54 38.89 -81.56
C SER A 7 20.46 40.44 -81.46
N VAL A 8 21.18 41.31 -82.17
CA VAL A 8 21.49 41.50 -83.61
C VAL A 8 22.43 42.77 -83.73
N PRO A 9 22.80 43.39 -84.88
CA PRO A 9 23.32 43.00 -86.22
C PRO A 9 24.58 43.83 -86.68
N TYR A 10 24.94 43.70 -87.98
CA TYR A 10 25.77 44.55 -88.87
C TYR A 10 27.26 44.17 -88.97
N ASP A 11 27.91 44.13 -90.13
CA ASP A 11 27.58 44.43 -91.53
C ASP A 11 28.65 43.69 -92.38
N ASN A 12 28.28 43.17 -93.55
CA ASN A 12 29.25 42.55 -94.47
C ASN A 12 28.90 42.97 -95.90
N GLY A 13 29.82 43.71 -96.51
CA GLY A 13 29.81 44.06 -97.93
C GLY A 13 31.19 44.59 -98.31
N PHE A 14 31.68 44.47 -99.53
CA PHE A 14 31.22 43.88 -100.78
C PHE A 14 32.50 43.93 -101.67
N TYR A 15 32.83 42.85 -102.39
CA TYR A 15 33.50 42.77 -103.72
C TYR A 15 34.81 43.52 -104.03
N GLN A 16 35.79 42.79 -104.59
CA GLN A 16 36.42 43.18 -105.86
C GLN A 16 37.15 42.00 -106.54
N GLU A 17 36.78 41.76 -107.80
CA GLU A 17 37.37 40.82 -108.76
C GLU A 17 38.68 41.38 -109.34
N GLU A 18 39.58 40.45 -109.67
CA GLU A 18 40.88 40.66 -110.30
C GLU A 18 40.73 40.99 -111.79
N GLU A 19 41.39 42.08 -112.21
CA GLU A 19 41.54 42.47 -113.61
C GLU A 19 43.05 42.64 -113.86
N TYR A 20 43.63 41.81 -114.74
CA TYR A 20 44.94 42.10 -115.33
C TYR A 20 44.91 41.93 -116.85
N MET A 21 45.24 43.05 -117.49
CA MET A 21 45.39 43.31 -118.91
C MET A 21 46.69 42.72 -119.47
N LEU A 22 46.53 42.13 -120.67
CA LEU A 22 47.31 42.31 -121.89
C LEU A 22 48.81 42.67 -121.78
N GLN A 23 49.58 41.77 -122.38
CA GLN A 23 51.00 41.82 -122.71
C GLN A 23 51.24 42.72 -123.94
N GLU A 24 51.95 43.83 -123.77
CA GLU A 24 52.64 44.55 -124.86
C GLU A 24 54.15 44.28 -124.75
N ASP A 25 54.67 43.44 -125.63
CA ASP A 25 56.10 43.32 -125.92
C ASP A 25 56.44 44.29 -127.05
N GLU A 26 57.17 45.35 -126.70
CA GLU A 26 57.78 46.29 -127.62
C GLU A 26 59.23 45.89 -127.93
N TRP A 27 59.57 46.01 -129.21
CA TRP A 27 60.89 46.33 -129.79
C TRP A 27 61.80 45.20 -130.31
N ASP A 28 61.78 45.11 -131.63
CA ASP A 28 62.91 45.37 -132.54
C ASP A 28 64.29 44.81 -132.19
N ARG A 29 64.70 43.93 -133.11
CA ARG A 29 66.02 43.35 -133.30
C ARG A 29 67.10 44.39 -133.59
N ASP A 30 68.24 44.09 -132.98
CA ASP A 30 69.60 44.10 -133.55
C ASP A 30 70.10 45.40 -134.21
N LEU A 31 71.16 46.01 -133.63
CA LEU A 31 72.51 45.95 -134.21
C LEU A 31 73.56 46.70 -133.33
N LEU A 32 74.68 45.99 -133.09
CA LEU A 32 76.07 46.43 -132.79
C LEU A 32 76.58 46.75 -131.35
N LEU A 33 77.42 45.79 -130.87
CA LEU A 33 78.65 45.85 -130.03
C LEU A 33 78.62 46.18 -128.51
N ASP A 34 78.99 45.19 -127.69
CA ASP A 34 80.29 45.11 -126.96
C ASP A 34 80.52 43.66 -126.39
N PRO A 35 81.65 42.95 -126.65
CA PRO A 35 81.97 41.64 -126.04
C PRO A 35 82.28 41.66 -124.53
N ALA A 36 82.26 42.83 -123.86
CA ALA A 36 82.54 42.97 -122.43
C ALA A 36 81.62 42.14 -121.51
N TRP A 37 80.32 42.03 -121.82
CA TRP A 37 79.37 41.30 -120.98
C TRP A 37 79.62 39.78 -120.96
N GLU A 38 80.06 39.21 -122.08
CA GLU A 38 80.40 37.77 -122.18
C GLU A 38 81.59 37.43 -121.27
N LYS A 39 82.60 38.32 -121.22
CA LYS A 39 83.77 38.16 -120.36
C LYS A 39 83.42 38.21 -118.87
N GLN A 40 82.50 39.11 -118.49
CA GLN A 40 82.05 39.27 -117.10
C GLN A 40 81.21 38.06 -116.64
N GLN A 41 80.26 37.59 -117.46
CA GLN A 41 79.50 36.38 -117.17
C GLN A 41 80.40 35.15 -117.06
N ARG A 42 81.38 35.01 -117.96
CA ARG A 42 82.33 33.88 -117.91
C ARG A 42 83.06 33.82 -116.57
N LYS A 43 83.64 34.92 -116.09
CA LYS A 43 84.31 34.95 -114.78
C LYS A 43 83.35 34.57 -113.64
N THR A 44 82.18 35.20 -113.60
CA THR A 44 81.21 35.04 -112.51
C THR A 44 80.62 33.63 -112.47
N PHE A 45 80.19 33.11 -113.60
CA PHE A 45 79.61 31.77 -113.69
C PHE A 45 80.65 30.68 -113.43
N THR A 46 81.90 30.88 -113.86
CA THR A 46 83.01 29.98 -113.52
C THR A 46 83.24 29.94 -112.01
N ALA A 47 83.33 31.11 -111.36
CA ALA A 47 83.50 31.22 -109.92
C ALA A 47 82.31 30.64 -109.14
N TRP A 48 81.07 30.88 -109.62
CA TRP A 48 79.87 30.29 -109.03
C TRP A 48 79.88 28.76 -109.11
N CYS A 49 80.19 28.19 -110.28
CA CYS A 49 80.32 26.74 -110.45
C CYS A 49 81.40 26.18 -109.51
N ASN A 50 82.55 26.85 -109.40
CA ASN A 50 83.63 26.45 -108.49
C ASN A 50 83.25 26.55 -107.00
N SER A 51 82.37 27.48 -106.62
CA SER A 51 81.88 27.61 -105.24
C SER A 51 81.08 26.39 -104.77
N HIS A 52 80.43 25.70 -105.70
CA HIS A 52 79.73 24.44 -105.47
C HIS A 52 80.65 23.23 -105.69
N LEU A 53 81.40 23.19 -106.80
CA LEU A 53 82.28 22.07 -107.13
C LEU A 53 83.43 21.87 -106.12
N ARG A 54 83.87 22.92 -105.41
CA ARG A 54 84.84 22.78 -104.29
C ARG A 54 84.34 21.80 -103.21
N LYS A 55 83.02 21.71 -102.99
CA LYS A 55 82.42 20.77 -102.03
C LYS A 55 82.54 19.32 -102.49
N ALA A 56 82.68 19.09 -103.80
CA ALA A 56 82.92 17.77 -104.41
C ALA A 56 84.40 17.54 -104.76
N GLY A 57 85.31 18.45 -104.39
CA GLY A 57 86.75 18.31 -104.62
C GLY A 57 87.23 18.50 -106.07
N THR A 58 86.47 19.21 -106.91
CA THR A 58 86.88 19.54 -108.30
C THR A 58 86.68 21.02 -108.62
N GLN A 59 87.29 21.49 -109.71
CA GLN A 59 87.12 22.85 -110.23
C GLN A 59 87.17 22.91 -111.76
N ILE A 60 86.73 24.03 -112.31
CA ILE A 60 86.79 24.36 -113.74
C ILE A 60 87.67 25.61 -113.97
N GLU A 61 88.49 25.58 -115.02
CA GLU A 61 89.36 26.68 -115.43
C GLU A 61 88.75 27.47 -116.59
N ASN A 62 88.31 26.77 -117.64
CA ASN A 62 87.60 27.36 -118.76
C ASN A 62 86.22 26.76 -118.91
N ILE A 63 85.18 27.56 -118.62
CA ILE A 63 83.77 27.14 -118.66
C ILE A 63 83.36 26.58 -120.03
N GLU A 64 83.97 27.06 -121.11
CA GLU A 64 83.66 26.70 -122.49
C GLU A 64 84.20 25.32 -122.86
N ASP A 65 85.30 24.89 -122.24
CA ASP A 65 85.99 23.64 -122.57
C ASP A 65 85.68 22.53 -121.55
N ASP A 66 85.59 22.90 -120.27
CA ASP A 66 85.44 21.97 -119.17
C ASP A 66 84.05 21.32 -119.09
N PHE A 67 83.02 22.00 -119.59
CA PHE A 67 81.66 21.44 -119.65
C PHE A 67 81.38 20.64 -120.92
N ARG A 68 82.25 20.68 -121.94
CA ARG A 68 82.05 19.96 -123.21
C ARG A 68 81.95 18.45 -123.03
N ASN A 69 82.49 17.88 -121.97
CA ASN A 69 82.43 16.43 -121.72
C ASN A 69 81.19 15.98 -120.92
N GLY A 70 80.40 16.93 -120.40
CA GLY A 70 79.21 16.71 -119.58
C GLY A 70 79.47 16.23 -118.14
N LEU A 71 80.65 15.72 -117.80
CA LEU A 71 80.94 15.12 -116.49
C LEU A 71 80.91 16.15 -115.36
N LYS A 72 81.61 17.27 -115.55
CA LYS A 72 81.64 18.37 -114.58
C LYS A 72 80.28 19.04 -114.42
N LEU A 73 79.50 19.10 -115.51
CA LEU A 73 78.13 19.63 -115.49
C LEU A 73 77.19 18.72 -114.69
N MET A 74 77.23 17.40 -114.92
CA MET A 74 76.43 16.45 -114.15
C MET A 74 76.78 16.50 -112.66
N LEU A 75 78.06 16.55 -112.31
CA LEU A 75 78.49 16.65 -110.92
C LEU A 75 78.04 17.96 -110.25
N LEU A 76 78.09 19.08 -110.98
CA LEU A 76 77.56 20.35 -110.50
C LEU A 76 76.07 20.23 -110.14
N LEU A 77 75.26 19.60 -111.02
CA LEU A 77 73.84 19.37 -110.80
C LEU A 77 73.57 18.48 -109.58
N GLU A 78 74.38 17.45 -109.36
CA GLU A 78 74.27 16.62 -108.15
C GLU A 78 74.51 17.42 -106.88
N VAL A 79 75.54 18.29 -106.88
CA VAL A 79 75.92 19.07 -105.70
C VAL A 79 74.89 20.14 -105.36
N ILE A 80 74.32 20.83 -106.35
CA ILE A 80 73.34 21.88 -106.09
C ILE A 80 71.95 21.33 -105.72
N SER A 81 71.57 20.16 -106.25
CA SER A 81 70.26 19.57 -105.97
C SER A 81 70.26 18.63 -104.76
N GLY A 82 71.41 18.07 -104.40
CA GLY A 82 71.51 17.00 -103.40
C GLY A 82 71.09 15.62 -103.93
N GLU A 83 70.73 15.50 -105.22
CA GLU A 83 70.26 14.26 -105.85
C GLU A 83 71.34 13.61 -106.73
N ARG A 84 71.28 12.29 -106.91
CA ARG A 84 72.21 11.54 -107.76
C ARG A 84 71.70 11.45 -109.19
N LEU A 85 72.53 11.79 -110.17
CA LEU A 85 72.23 11.68 -111.59
C LEU A 85 72.60 10.26 -112.12
N PRO A 86 72.09 9.85 -113.30
CA PRO A 86 72.48 8.60 -113.95
C PRO A 86 74.00 8.52 -114.17
N LYS A 87 74.57 7.31 -114.12
CA LYS A 87 76.02 7.13 -114.27
C LYS A 87 76.53 7.71 -115.61
N PRO A 88 77.63 8.48 -115.60
CA PRO A 88 78.17 9.06 -116.81
C PRO A 88 78.92 8.03 -117.67
N ASP A 89 78.87 8.23 -118.99
CA ASP A 89 79.60 7.45 -119.97
C ASP A 89 81.05 7.93 -120.07
N ARG A 90 82.02 7.04 -119.83
CA ARG A 90 83.45 7.40 -119.68
C ARG A 90 84.26 7.45 -120.99
N GLY A 91 83.60 7.39 -122.14
CA GLY A 91 84.27 7.34 -123.46
C GLY A 91 84.77 8.70 -123.95
N LYS A 92 85.87 8.72 -124.73
CA LYS A 92 86.47 9.95 -125.26
C LYS A 92 85.82 10.50 -126.55
N MET A 93 85.03 9.67 -127.25
CA MET A 93 84.38 10.03 -128.52
C MET A 93 83.26 11.06 -128.32
N ARG A 94 83.02 11.91 -129.34
CA ARG A 94 82.02 13.01 -129.32
C ARG A 94 80.62 12.54 -128.86
N PHE A 95 80.14 11.38 -129.33
CA PHE A 95 78.81 10.90 -128.96
C PHE A 95 78.67 10.55 -127.46
N HIS A 96 79.73 10.10 -126.78
CA HIS A 96 79.70 9.87 -125.32
C HIS A 96 79.57 11.20 -124.56
N LYS A 97 80.23 12.26 -125.05
CA LYS A 97 80.11 13.61 -124.48
C LYS A 97 78.68 14.15 -124.64
N ILE A 98 78.09 13.98 -125.83
CA ILE A 98 76.69 14.36 -126.10
C ILE A 98 75.73 13.60 -125.19
N ALA A 99 75.94 12.29 -124.99
CA ALA A 99 75.12 11.49 -124.08
C ALA A 99 75.16 12.00 -122.62
N ASN A 100 76.35 12.37 -122.12
CA ASN A 100 76.50 12.94 -120.78
C ASN A 100 75.84 14.33 -120.65
N VAL A 101 76.01 15.19 -121.65
CA VAL A 101 75.35 16.50 -121.66
C VAL A 101 73.83 16.34 -121.74
N ASN A 102 73.31 15.43 -122.58
CA ASN A 102 71.87 15.12 -122.62
C ASN A 102 71.34 14.67 -121.26
N LYS A 103 72.03 13.75 -120.56
CA LYS A 103 71.66 13.35 -119.19
C LYS A 103 71.56 14.55 -118.24
N ALA A 104 72.45 15.53 -118.37
CA ALA A 104 72.40 16.76 -117.59
C ALA A 104 71.24 17.69 -118.01
N LEU A 105 71.02 17.89 -119.31
CA LEU A 105 69.92 18.72 -119.84
C LEU A 105 68.54 18.13 -119.51
N ASP A 106 68.38 16.80 -119.57
CA ASP A 106 67.16 16.10 -119.17
C ASP A 106 66.87 16.32 -117.68
N PHE A 107 67.89 16.26 -116.83
CA PHE A 107 67.74 16.56 -115.40
C PHE A 107 67.32 18.01 -115.18
N ILE A 108 67.94 18.97 -115.87
CA ILE A 108 67.57 20.41 -115.78
C ILE A 108 66.12 20.62 -116.20
N THR A 109 65.69 19.98 -117.29
CA THR A 109 64.31 20.03 -117.78
C THR A 109 63.33 19.43 -116.77
N SER A 110 63.69 18.30 -116.13
CA SER A 110 62.86 17.67 -115.08
C SER A 110 62.64 18.56 -113.84
N LYS A 111 63.55 19.52 -113.59
CA LYS A 111 63.47 20.47 -112.47
C LYS A 111 62.71 21.76 -112.84
N GLY A 112 62.04 21.79 -113.99
CA GLY A 112 61.11 22.86 -114.38
C GLY A 112 61.76 24.00 -115.19
N VAL A 113 62.95 23.80 -115.73
CA VAL A 113 63.65 24.80 -116.56
C VAL A 113 63.29 24.64 -118.04
N LYS A 114 62.84 25.72 -118.69
CA LYS A 114 62.59 25.74 -120.14
C LYS A 114 63.88 26.06 -120.89
N LEU A 115 64.49 25.06 -121.51
CA LEU A 115 65.68 25.22 -122.37
C LEU A 115 65.25 25.61 -123.79
N VAL A 116 65.10 26.90 -124.07
CA VAL A 116 64.81 27.40 -125.43
C VAL A 116 66.12 27.60 -126.18
N SER A 117 66.26 26.96 -127.35
CA SER A 117 67.42 27.09 -128.25
C SER A 117 68.79 26.57 -127.72
N ILE A 118 68.81 25.77 -126.65
CA ILE A 118 70.04 25.13 -126.12
C ILE A 118 69.97 23.61 -126.34
N GLY A 119 70.82 23.08 -127.23
CA GLY A 119 70.96 21.64 -127.47
C GLY A 119 72.29 21.08 -126.94
N ALA A 120 72.36 19.77 -126.68
CA ALA A 120 73.59 19.13 -126.21
C ALA A 120 74.76 19.24 -127.20
N GLU A 121 74.49 19.27 -128.50
CA GLU A 121 75.50 19.45 -129.55
C GLU A 121 76.25 20.79 -129.37
N GLU A 122 75.52 21.87 -129.10
CA GLU A 122 76.07 23.22 -128.91
C GLU A 122 77.05 23.31 -127.75
N ILE A 123 76.76 22.60 -126.65
CA ILE A 123 77.61 22.56 -125.46
C ILE A 123 78.87 21.73 -125.73
N VAL A 124 78.75 20.60 -126.42
CA VAL A 124 79.90 19.73 -126.73
C VAL A 124 80.84 20.38 -127.74
N ASP A 125 80.29 21.11 -128.71
CA ASP A 125 81.07 21.82 -129.73
C ASP A 125 81.67 23.14 -129.22
N GLY A 126 81.26 23.60 -128.03
CA GLY A 126 81.86 24.73 -127.33
C GLY A 126 81.29 26.08 -127.71
N ASN A 127 79.99 26.15 -127.99
CA ASN A 127 79.31 27.42 -128.21
C ASN A 127 79.21 28.18 -126.87
N VAL A 128 80.02 29.23 -126.74
CA VAL A 128 80.17 30.04 -125.52
C VAL A 128 78.83 30.62 -125.07
N LYS A 129 78.06 31.20 -125.99
CA LYS A 129 76.77 31.84 -125.68
C LYS A 129 75.75 30.83 -125.16
N MET A 130 75.69 29.65 -125.76
CA MET A 130 74.78 28.59 -125.33
C MET A 130 75.21 27.98 -123.98
N THR A 131 76.52 27.85 -123.75
CA THR A 131 77.06 27.36 -122.47
C THR A 131 76.79 28.33 -121.33
N LEU A 132 77.03 29.64 -121.53
CA LEU A 132 76.68 30.67 -120.55
C LEU A 132 75.16 30.76 -120.34
N GLY A 133 74.38 30.65 -121.41
CA GLY A 133 72.91 30.60 -121.34
C GLY A 133 72.39 29.44 -120.48
N MET A 134 72.97 28.25 -120.64
CA MET A 134 72.63 27.05 -119.84
C MET A 134 73.02 27.23 -118.37
N ILE A 135 74.22 27.72 -118.09
CA ILE A 135 74.65 27.92 -116.69
C ILE A 135 73.79 28.99 -116.00
N TRP A 136 73.39 30.03 -116.73
CA TRP A 136 72.44 31.02 -116.21
C TRP A 136 71.10 30.40 -115.84
N THR A 137 70.51 29.54 -116.68
CA THR A 137 69.21 28.92 -116.34
C THR A 137 69.32 28.00 -115.13
N ILE A 138 70.46 27.34 -114.92
CA ILE A 138 70.75 26.57 -113.71
C ILE A 138 70.83 27.49 -112.48
N ILE A 139 71.62 28.57 -112.55
CA ILE A 139 71.73 29.55 -111.46
C ILE A 139 70.35 30.13 -111.12
N LEU A 140 69.61 30.57 -112.14
CA LEU A 140 68.28 31.13 -111.97
C LEU A 140 67.37 30.15 -111.23
N ARG A 141 67.33 28.88 -111.64
CA ARG A 141 66.43 27.87 -111.03
C ARG A 141 66.82 27.48 -109.60
N PHE A 142 68.09 27.20 -109.37
CA PHE A 142 68.56 26.57 -108.13
C PHE A 142 69.06 27.55 -107.08
N ALA A 143 69.45 28.77 -107.47
CA ALA A 143 69.94 29.78 -106.53
C ALA A 143 68.97 30.96 -106.38
N ILE A 144 68.13 31.27 -107.37
CA ILE A 144 67.31 32.49 -107.33
C ILE A 144 65.82 32.18 -107.25
N GLN A 145 65.31 31.21 -108.02
CA GLN A 145 63.88 30.98 -108.21
C GLN A 145 63.13 30.56 -106.94
N ASP A 146 63.80 29.92 -106.00
CA ASP A 146 63.23 29.52 -104.71
C ASP A 146 63.21 30.68 -103.68
N ILE A 147 63.72 31.86 -104.04
CA ILE A 147 63.67 33.06 -103.20
C ILE A 147 62.28 33.68 -103.34
N SER A 148 61.36 33.34 -102.43
CA SER A 148 60.05 34.00 -102.34
C SER A 148 60.02 34.98 -101.17
N VAL A 149 59.88 36.28 -101.46
CA VAL A 149 59.64 37.32 -100.47
C VAL A 149 58.33 38.01 -100.85
N GLU A 150 57.30 37.91 -99.99
CA GLU A 150 55.98 38.54 -100.17
C GLU A 150 55.29 38.20 -101.51
N GLU A 151 55.28 36.91 -101.88
CA GLU A 151 54.55 36.39 -103.05
C GLU A 151 54.97 36.99 -104.42
N THR A 152 56.07 37.74 -104.47
CA THR A 152 56.63 38.30 -105.72
C THR A 152 57.46 37.28 -106.49
N SER A 153 57.66 37.53 -107.79
CA SER A 153 58.53 36.69 -108.62
C SER A 153 59.95 36.68 -108.05
N ALA A 154 60.70 35.59 -108.21
CA ALA A 154 61.93 35.40 -107.44
C ALA A 154 63.02 36.46 -107.67
N LYS A 155 63.07 37.05 -108.87
CA LYS A 155 63.93 38.20 -109.18
C LYS A 155 63.49 39.45 -108.42
N GLU A 156 62.19 39.72 -108.40
CA GLU A 156 61.61 40.86 -107.68
C GLU A 156 61.71 40.66 -106.17
N GLY A 157 61.54 39.43 -105.67
CA GLY A 157 61.71 39.08 -104.26
C GLY A 157 63.14 39.27 -103.78
N LEU A 158 64.15 38.89 -104.58
CA LEU A 158 65.55 39.16 -104.27
C LEU A 158 65.84 40.68 -104.31
N LEU A 159 65.26 41.42 -105.26
CA LEU A 159 65.43 42.87 -105.35
C LEU A 159 64.80 43.59 -104.15
N LEU A 160 63.57 43.20 -103.79
CA LEU A 160 62.82 43.71 -102.65
C LEU A 160 63.55 43.43 -101.33
N TRP A 161 64.13 42.23 -101.20
CA TRP A 161 64.99 41.91 -100.06
C TRP A 161 66.19 42.85 -99.98
N CYS A 162 66.89 43.08 -101.10
CA CYS A 162 68.00 44.03 -101.13
C CYS A 162 67.55 45.42 -100.71
N GLN A 163 66.48 45.93 -101.34
CA GLN A 163 65.91 47.24 -101.06
C GLN A 163 65.54 47.42 -99.59
N ARG A 164 64.85 46.45 -98.98
CA ARG A 164 64.46 46.53 -97.56
C ARG A 164 65.65 46.50 -96.62
N LYS A 165 66.65 45.66 -96.90
CA LYS A 165 67.83 45.55 -96.05
C LYS A 165 68.74 46.78 -96.21
N THR A 166 68.77 47.41 -97.38
CA THR A 166 69.55 48.64 -97.63
C THR A 166 68.77 49.94 -97.43
N ALA A 167 67.44 49.92 -97.25
CA ALA A 167 66.60 51.12 -97.08
C ALA A 167 67.09 52.10 -95.98
N PRO A 168 67.68 51.66 -94.85
CA PRO A 168 68.21 52.59 -93.85
C PRO A 168 69.41 53.42 -94.31
N TYR A 169 70.12 53.00 -95.37
CA TYR A 169 71.35 53.63 -95.83
C TYR A 169 71.05 54.69 -96.88
N ARG A 170 71.11 55.97 -96.48
CA ARG A 170 70.73 57.12 -97.33
C ARG A 170 71.53 57.23 -98.64
N ASN A 171 72.76 56.74 -98.65
CA ASN A 171 73.66 56.80 -99.81
C ASN A 171 73.49 55.60 -100.77
N VAL A 172 72.56 54.69 -100.51
CA VAL A 172 72.31 53.50 -101.34
C VAL A 172 70.87 53.48 -101.82
N ASN A 173 70.68 53.35 -103.14
CA ASN A 173 69.36 53.20 -103.75
C ASN A 173 69.40 52.07 -104.78
N VAL A 174 68.89 50.89 -104.38
CA VAL A 174 68.90 49.69 -105.22
C VAL A 174 67.61 49.61 -106.04
N GLN A 175 67.70 49.87 -107.34
CA GLN A 175 66.56 49.83 -108.28
C GLN A 175 66.68 48.72 -109.32
N ASN A 176 67.91 48.26 -109.58
CA ASN A 176 68.21 47.25 -110.58
C ASN A 176 69.44 46.42 -110.16
N PHE A 177 69.69 45.31 -110.85
CA PHE A 177 70.88 44.48 -110.64
C PHE A 177 72.04 44.87 -111.56
N HIS A 178 72.12 46.12 -112.04
CA HIS A 178 73.25 46.58 -112.87
C HIS A 178 73.92 47.85 -112.33
N VAL A 179 73.31 49.02 -112.55
CA VAL A 179 73.93 50.33 -112.26
C VAL A 179 73.84 50.68 -110.78
N SER A 180 72.81 50.20 -110.07
CA SER A 180 72.66 50.43 -108.63
C SER A 180 73.76 49.83 -107.75
N TRP A 181 74.56 48.91 -108.28
CA TRP A 181 75.62 48.21 -107.55
C TRP A 181 77.03 48.71 -107.93
N LYS A 182 77.12 49.65 -108.87
CA LYS A 182 78.37 50.08 -109.50
C LYS A 182 79.32 50.83 -108.54
N ASP A 183 78.78 51.53 -107.55
CA ASP A 183 79.56 52.27 -106.54
C ASP A 183 80.05 51.41 -105.36
N GLY A 184 79.65 50.13 -105.31
CA GLY A 184 80.02 49.18 -104.27
C GLY A 184 79.33 49.36 -102.91
N LEU A 185 78.67 50.49 -102.68
CA LEU A 185 78.05 50.81 -101.39
C LEU A 185 76.90 49.85 -101.05
N ALA A 186 76.15 49.39 -102.06
CA ALA A 186 75.06 48.44 -101.88
C ALA A 186 75.53 47.08 -101.31
N PHE A 187 76.69 46.57 -101.75
CA PHE A 187 77.26 45.33 -101.21
C PHE A 187 77.71 45.52 -99.75
N CYS A 188 78.40 46.63 -99.45
CA CYS A 188 78.82 46.94 -98.08
C CYS A 188 77.61 47.11 -97.14
N ALA A 189 76.53 47.74 -97.61
CA ALA A 189 75.32 47.98 -96.81
C ALA A 189 74.61 46.66 -96.43
N LEU A 190 74.54 45.71 -97.37
CA LEU A 190 73.95 44.39 -97.11
C LEU A 190 74.73 43.61 -96.05
N ILE A 191 76.06 43.63 -96.12
CA ILE A 191 76.92 42.97 -95.14
C ILE A 191 76.76 43.64 -93.77
N HIS A 192 76.91 44.97 -93.69
CA HIS A 192 76.79 45.71 -92.43
C HIS A 192 75.40 45.56 -91.78
N ARG A 193 74.33 45.40 -92.58
CA ARG A 193 72.96 45.24 -92.03
C ARG A 193 72.78 43.95 -91.23
N HIS A 194 73.40 42.85 -91.66
CA HIS A 194 73.30 41.54 -91.02
C HIS A 194 74.45 41.29 -90.04
N ARG A 195 75.64 41.82 -90.36
CA ARG A 195 76.87 41.68 -89.60
C ARG A 195 77.56 43.04 -89.49
N PRO A 196 77.05 43.94 -88.62
CA PRO A 196 77.62 45.28 -88.46
C PRO A 196 79.05 45.26 -87.91
N ASP A 197 79.46 44.14 -87.30
CA ASP A 197 80.80 43.89 -86.80
C ASP A 197 81.88 43.80 -87.89
N LEU A 198 81.51 43.54 -89.15
CA LEU A 198 82.47 43.21 -90.20
C LEU A 198 82.89 44.40 -91.10
N ILE A 199 82.10 45.47 -91.17
CA ILE A 199 82.37 46.63 -92.05
C ILE A 199 82.12 47.93 -91.29
N ASP A 200 83.10 48.83 -91.29
CA ASP A 200 82.90 50.21 -90.83
C ASP A 200 82.32 51.07 -91.95
N TYR A 201 80.98 51.11 -92.02
CA TYR A 201 80.26 51.74 -93.13
C TYR A 201 80.47 53.27 -93.21
N ALA A 202 80.84 53.92 -92.10
CA ALA A 202 81.00 55.38 -92.05
C ALA A 202 82.22 55.89 -92.85
N LYS A 203 83.21 55.03 -93.10
CA LYS A 203 84.44 55.38 -93.85
C LYS A 203 84.30 55.28 -95.37
N LEU A 204 83.19 54.76 -95.86
CA LEU A 204 82.97 54.49 -97.28
C LEU A 204 82.44 55.73 -98.00
N SER A 205 83.03 56.07 -99.14
CA SER A 205 82.60 57.19 -100.00
C SER A 205 82.19 56.69 -101.38
N LYS A 206 81.24 57.38 -102.02
CA LYS A 206 80.81 57.10 -103.40
C LYS A 206 81.92 57.38 -104.43
N ASP A 207 82.89 58.21 -104.07
CA ASP A 207 83.98 58.63 -104.96
C ASP A 207 85.07 57.55 -105.16
N ASP A 208 85.06 56.48 -104.35
CA ASP A 208 85.95 55.32 -104.50
C ASP A 208 85.17 54.00 -104.73
N PRO A 209 84.57 53.81 -105.91
CA PRO A 209 83.87 52.56 -106.24
C PRO A 209 84.76 51.31 -106.17
N LEU A 210 86.04 51.45 -106.56
CA LEU A 210 86.97 50.32 -106.65
C LEU A 210 87.34 49.80 -105.26
N GLY A 211 87.61 50.69 -104.31
CA GLY A 211 87.87 50.35 -102.91
C GLY A 211 86.66 49.72 -102.22
N ASN A 212 85.47 50.29 -102.42
CA ASN A 212 84.23 49.77 -101.82
C ASN A 212 83.91 48.33 -102.29
N LEU A 213 84.01 48.07 -103.59
CA LEU A 213 83.74 46.75 -104.16
C LEU A 213 84.74 45.70 -103.66
N ASN A 214 86.04 46.02 -103.70
CA ASN A 214 87.06 45.10 -103.21
C ASN A 214 86.92 44.80 -101.72
N LEU A 215 86.60 45.80 -100.89
CA LEU A 215 86.33 45.60 -99.47
C LEU A 215 85.15 44.65 -99.23
N ALA A 216 84.02 44.88 -99.92
CA ALA A 216 82.86 44.01 -99.79
C ALA A 216 83.17 42.57 -100.20
N PHE A 217 83.91 42.38 -101.28
CA PHE A 217 84.27 41.06 -101.80
C PHE A 217 85.29 40.35 -100.89
N ASP A 218 86.26 41.08 -100.34
CA ASP A 218 87.23 40.55 -99.36
C ASP A 218 86.56 40.11 -98.06
N VAL A 219 85.64 40.92 -97.54
CA VAL A 219 84.91 40.60 -96.30
C VAL A 219 83.99 39.40 -96.52
N ALA A 220 83.32 39.34 -97.66
CA ALA A 220 82.45 38.22 -98.02
C ALA A 220 83.23 36.89 -98.09
N GLU A 221 84.42 36.89 -98.69
CA GLU A 221 85.24 35.68 -98.80
C GLU A 221 85.82 35.23 -97.45
N LYS A 222 86.39 36.16 -96.68
CA LYS A 222 87.07 35.81 -95.42
C LYS A 222 86.12 35.44 -94.28
N HIS A 223 84.96 36.10 -94.19
CA HIS A 223 84.10 35.99 -93.02
C HIS A 223 82.74 35.34 -93.29
N LEU A 224 82.27 35.33 -94.55
CA LEU A 224 80.97 34.76 -94.92
C LEU A 224 81.10 33.50 -95.79
N ASP A 225 82.32 33.07 -96.14
CA ASP A 225 82.63 31.96 -97.06
C ASP A 225 81.96 32.10 -98.46
N ILE A 226 81.69 33.35 -98.87
CA ILE A 226 81.16 33.69 -100.20
C ILE A 226 82.37 34.03 -101.09
N PRO A 227 82.71 33.21 -102.11
CA PRO A 227 83.92 33.42 -102.90
C PRO A 227 83.78 34.63 -103.82
N LYS A 228 84.89 35.29 -104.15
CA LYS A 228 84.89 36.45 -105.06
C LYS A 228 84.51 36.04 -106.48
N MET A 229 83.25 36.29 -106.87
CA MET A 229 82.77 35.96 -108.22
C MET A 229 82.85 37.14 -109.19
N LEU A 230 82.92 38.36 -108.66
CA LEU A 230 82.94 39.58 -109.45
C LEU A 230 84.30 40.26 -109.34
N ASP A 231 84.73 40.86 -110.43
CA ASP A 231 85.95 41.67 -110.51
C ASP A 231 85.56 43.15 -110.39
N ALA A 232 86.14 43.85 -109.42
CA ALA A 232 85.82 45.25 -109.15
C ALA A 232 86.18 46.15 -110.34
N GLU A 233 87.29 45.87 -111.05
CA GLU A 233 87.71 46.64 -112.21
C GLU A 233 86.72 46.51 -113.37
N ASP A 234 86.21 45.30 -113.62
CA ASP A 234 85.24 45.04 -114.69
C ASP A 234 83.90 45.76 -114.43
N ILE A 235 83.45 45.84 -113.16
CA ILE A 235 82.20 46.54 -112.80
C ILE A 235 82.33 48.05 -113.00
N VAL A 236 83.45 48.65 -112.59
CA VAL A 236 83.65 50.10 -112.63
C VAL A 236 83.85 50.59 -114.07
N ASN A 237 84.67 49.87 -114.85
CA ASN A 237 85.03 50.26 -116.22
C ASN A 237 83.90 50.04 -117.23
N THR A 238 82.97 49.11 -116.96
CA THR A 238 81.84 48.85 -117.87
C THR A 238 80.72 49.86 -117.64
N PRO A 239 80.18 50.53 -118.68
CA PRO A 239 79.11 51.53 -118.51
C PRO A 239 77.85 50.92 -117.88
N LYS A 240 77.49 49.69 -118.28
CA LYS A 240 76.39 48.91 -117.68
C LYS A 240 76.91 47.54 -117.24
N PRO A 241 77.11 47.30 -115.93
CA PRO A 241 77.49 45.98 -115.43
C PRO A 241 76.46 44.90 -115.80
N ASP A 242 76.92 43.68 -116.01
CA ASP A 242 76.03 42.57 -116.36
C ASP A 242 75.06 42.20 -115.23
N GLU A 243 73.77 42.19 -115.54
CA GLU A 243 72.69 41.97 -114.58
C GLU A 243 72.73 40.54 -113.99
N ARG A 244 73.04 39.55 -114.84
CA ARG A 244 73.05 38.13 -114.46
C ARG A 244 74.20 37.84 -113.50
N ALA A 245 75.37 38.43 -113.75
CA ALA A 245 76.54 38.32 -112.90
C ALA A 245 76.28 38.88 -111.50
N ILE A 246 75.70 40.08 -111.39
CA ILE A 246 75.38 40.70 -110.10
C ILE A 246 74.30 39.91 -109.36
N MET A 247 73.22 39.50 -110.03
CA MET A 247 72.17 38.67 -109.42
C MET A 247 72.72 37.37 -108.82
N THR A 248 73.61 36.69 -109.56
CA THR A 248 74.26 35.46 -109.10
C THR A 248 75.01 35.71 -107.78
N TYR A 249 75.79 36.79 -107.74
CA TYR A 249 76.59 37.09 -106.56
C TYR A 249 75.73 37.55 -105.37
N VAL A 250 74.73 38.41 -105.60
CA VAL A 250 73.79 38.87 -104.57
C VAL A 250 72.96 37.71 -103.99
N SER A 251 72.55 36.74 -104.82
CA SER A 251 71.84 35.55 -104.34
C SER A 251 72.66 34.72 -103.34
N CYS A 252 74.00 34.71 -103.47
CA CYS A 252 74.87 34.04 -102.50
C CYS A 252 74.84 34.74 -101.13
N PHE A 253 74.75 36.08 -101.10
CA PHE A 253 74.55 36.82 -99.84
C PHE A 253 73.18 36.51 -99.21
N TYR A 254 72.12 36.40 -100.01
CA TYR A 254 70.80 36.03 -99.50
C TYR A 254 70.82 34.68 -98.78
N HIS A 255 71.36 33.64 -99.41
CA HIS A 255 71.41 32.29 -98.83
C HIS A 255 72.28 32.21 -97.58
N ALA A 256 73.42 32.92 -97.56
CA ALA A 256 74.29 32.97 -96.39
C ALA A 256 73.61 33.58 -95.16
N PHE A 257 72.78 34.61 -95.36
CA PHE A 257 72.08 35.27 -94.25
C PHE A 257 70.74 34.61 -93.87
N ALA A 258 70.01 34.01 -94.83
CA ALA A 258 68.73 33.34 -94.55
C ALA A 258 68.88 32.08 -93.68
N GLY A 259 69.99 31.34 -93.81
CA GLY A 259 70.25 30.13 -93.02
C GLY A 259 70.39 30.37 -91.51
N ALA A 260 70.82 31.58 -91.09
CA ALA A 260 71.01 31.92 -89.69
C ALA A 260 69.69 32.20 -88.94
N GLU A 261 68.72 32.86 -89.58
CA GLU A 261 67.41 33.19 -88.98
C GLU A 261 66.53 31.94 -88.75
N GLN A 262 66.69 30.90 -89.58
CA GLN A 262 65.95 29.63 -89.43
C GLN A 262 66.38 28.82 -88.20
N ALA A 263 67.64 28.90 -87.79
CA ALA A 263 68.15 28.18 -86.62
C ALA A 263 67.60 28.74 -85.29
N GLU A 264 67.46 30.06 -85.17
CA GLU A 264 66.96 30.72 -83.96
C GLU A 264 65.46 30.44 -83.72
N THR A 265 64.66 30.45 -84.78
CA THR A 265 63.23 30.13 -84.69
C THR A 265 62.96 28.66 -84.32
N ALA A 266 63.83 27.73 -84.73
CA ALA A 266 63.77 26.34 -84.30
C ALA A 266 64.07 26.17 -82.79
N ALA A 267 65.09 26.86 -82.27
CA ALA A 267 65.43 26.81 -80.84
C ALA A 267 64.29 27.32 -79.94
N ASN A 268 63.64 28.43 -80.31
CA ASN A 268 62.52 28.99 -79.56
C ASN A 268 61.28 28.06 -79.51
N ARG A 269 61.05 27.27 -80.57
CA ARG A 269 59.97 26.26 -80.58
C ARG A 269 60.26 25.11 -79.61
N ILE A 270 61.51 24.65 -79.53
CA ILE A 270 61.91 23.57 -78.61
C ILE A 270 61.77 24.00 -77.15
N CYS A 271 62.22 25.21 -76.79
CA CYS A 271 62.11 25.71 -75.42
C CYS A 271 60.65 25.81 -74.95
N LYS A 272 59.73 26.30 -75.79
CA LYS A 272 58.29 26.34 -75.46
C LYS A 272 57.71 24.94 -75.22
N LEU A 273 58.08 23.96 -76.05
CA LEU A 273 57.61 22.57 -75.91
C LEU A 273 58.15 21.89 -74.64
N LEU A 274 59.39 22.16 -74.27
CA LEU A 274 60.00 21.65 -73.03
C LEU A 274 59.34 22.25 -71.78
N GLY A 275 59.08 23.56 -71.77
CA GLY A 275 58.41 24.22 -70.64
C GLY A 275 57.03 23.63 -70.34
N VAL A 276 56.20 23.42 -71.38
CA VAL A 276 54.90 22.77 -71.24
C VAL A 276 55.03 21.31 -70.75
N ASN A 277 56.08 20.59 -71.17
CA ASN A 277 56.29 19.22 -70.69
C ASN A 277 56.65 19.18 -69.21
N GLN A 278 57.55 20.05 -68.76
CA GLN A 278 57.99 20.12 -67.37
C GLN A 278 56.83 20.44 -66.42
N GLU A 279 55.92 21.33 -66.80
CA GLU A 279 54.70 21.60 -66.02
C GLU A 279 53.78 20.38 -65.91
N ASN A 280 53.64 19.61 -66.99
CA ASN A 280 52.81 18.41 -66.99
C ASN A 280 53.43 17.31 -66.10
N GLU A 281 54.75 17.12 -66.15
CA GLU A 281 55.48 16.18 -65.27
C GLU A 281 55.29 16.55 -63.80
N LYS A 282 55.40 17.83 -63.46
CA LYS A 282 55.15 18.30 -62.09
C LYS A 282 53.72 18.02 -61.63
N LEU A 283 52.72 18.26 -62.48
CA LEU A 283 51.31 17.95 -62.16
C LEU A 283 51.06 16.45 -61.98
N MET A 284 51.78 15.58 -62.72
CA MET A 284 51.72 14.13 -62.57
C MET A 284 52.29 13.69 -61.21
N GLU A 285 53.46 14.20 -60.84
CA GLU A 285 54.09 13.91 -59.54
C GLU A 285 53.23 14.40 -58.36
N ASP A 286 52.67 15.61 -58.47
CA ASP A 286 51.80 16.18 -57.44
C ASP A 286 50.51 15.35 -57.28
N TYR A 287 49.91 14.85 -58.37
CA TYR A 287 48.78 13.92 -58.29
C TYR A 287 49.18 12.63 -57.57
N GLU A 288 50.30 12.02 -57.95
CA GLU A 288 50.70 10.72 -57.41
C GLU A 288 51.09 10.79 -55.92
N ARG A 289 51.75 11.88 -55.50
CA ARG A 289 52.05 12.13 -54.09
C ARG A 289 50.76 12.27 -53.27
N LEU A 290 49.85 13.16 -53.69
CA LEU A 290 48.58 13.40 -52.98
C LEU A 290 47.71 12.14 -52.93
N ALA A 291 47.65 11.37 -54.02
CA ALA A 291 46.93 10.10 -54.06
C ALA A 291 47.46 9.10 -53.04
N SER A 292 48.79 8.98 -52.92
CA SER A 292 49.44 8.03 -52.02
C SER A 292 49.20 8.42 -50.55
N GLU A 293 49.40 9.69 -50.20
CA GLU A 293 49.18 10.19 -48.84
C GLU A 293 47.71 10.05 -48.40
N LEU A 294 46.76 10.34 -49.31
CA LEU A 294 45.33 10.22 -49.02
C LEU A 294 44.91 8.77 -48.84
N LEU A 295 45.35 7.86 -49.72
CA LEU A 295 45.04 6.42 -49.61
C LEU A 295 45.65 5.80 -48.36
N GLU A 296 46.89 6.13 -48.01
CA GLU A 296 47.52 5.66 -46.77
C GLU A 296 46.76 6.13 -45.53
N TRP A 297 46.33 7.40 -45.53
CA TRP A 297 45.52 7.93 -44.44
C TRP A 297 44.17 7.22 -44.31
N ILE A 298 43.48 6.94 -45.43
CA ILE A 298 42.23 6.17 -45.43
C ILE A 298 42.49 4.77 -44.85
N MET A 299 43.50 4.04 -45.36
CA MET A 299 43.83 2.69 -44.91
C MET A 299 44.16 2.61 -43.41
N ARG A 300 44.80 3.64 -42.85
CA ARG A 300 45.11 3.72 -41.42
C ARG A 300 43.89 4.09 -40.57
N THR A 301 42.99 4.91 -41.09
CA THR A 301 41.86 5.46 -40.34
C THR A 301 40.67 4.50 -40.30
N THR A 302 40.42 3.74 -41.38
CA THR A 302 39.29 2.80 -41.47
C THR A 302 39.27 1.79 -40.30
N PRO A 303 40.36 1.12 -39.92
CA PRO A 303 40.34 0.18 -38.78
C PRO A 303 40.01 0.84 -37.44
N TRP A 304 40.41 2.10 -37.24
CA TRP A 304 40.05 2.85 -36.03
C TRP A 304 38.54 3.13 -35.98
N LEU A 305 37.94 3.47 -37.13
CA LEU A 305 36.49 3.66 -37.27
C LEU A 305 35.71 2.35 -37.29
N GLU A 306 36.32 1.20 -37.55
CA GLU A 306 35.70 -0.13 -37.49
C GLU A 306 35.84 -0.81 -36.12
N ASN A 307 36.68 -0.26 -35.23
CA ASN A 307 36.79 -0.76 -33.88
C ASN A 307 35.47 -0.57 -33.11
N ARG A 308 34.91 -1.67 -32.59
CA ARG A 308 33.64 -1.70 -31.82
C ARG A 308 33.83 -2.16 -30.38
N VAL A 309 35.02 -1.98 -29.81
CA VAL A 309 35.28 -2.34 -28.40
C VAL A 309 34.49 -1.41 -27.46
N THR A 310 33.58 -2.00 -26.70
CA THR A 310 32.74 -1.31 -25.71
C THR A 310 33.52 -1.03 -24.43
N GLU A 311 33.40 0.20 -23.92
CA GLU A 311 34.00 0.59 -22.63
C GLU A 311 32.97 0.46 -21.51
N LYS A 312 33.43 0.19 -20.29
CA LYS A 312 32.56 -0.07 -19.14
C LYS A 312 31.88 1.17 -18.55
N SER A 313 32.31 2.37 -18.93
CA SER A 313 31.83 3.62 -18.33
C SER A 313 31.38 4.61 -19.40
N VAL A 314 30.27 5.30 -19.12
CA VAL A 314 29.78 6.42 -19.94
C VAL A 314 30.87 7.47 -20.14
N ALA A 315 31.70 7.76 -19.13
CA ALA A 315 32.74 8.77 -19.24
C ALA A 315 33.83 8.39 -20.27
N LEU A 316 34.18 7.10 -20.34
CA LEU A 316 35.15 6.59 -21.32
C LEU A 316 34.56 6.60 -22.74
N MET A 317 33.28 6.26 -22.89
CA MET A 317 32.58 6.36 -24.18
C MET A 317 32.38 7.83 -24.62
N GLN A 318 32.12 8.75 -23.70
CA GLN A 318 32.08 10.19 -23.98
C GLN A 318 33.44 10.71 -24.45
N ARG A 319 34.54 10.20 -23.89
CA ARG A 319 35.89 10.53 -24.38
C ARG A 319 36.10 10.04 -25.81
N LYS A 320 35.70 8.82 -26.14
CA LYS A 320 35.73 8.32 -27.54
C LYS A 320 34.86 9.16 -28.48
N LEU A 321 33.72 9.67 -28.00
CA LEU A 321 32.88 10.58 -28.77
C LEU A 321 33.58 11.93 -29.02
N GLU A 322 34.31 12.45 -28.03
CA GLU A 322 35.09 13.68 -28.21
C GLU A 322 36.27 13.46 -29.17
N ASP A 323 36.97 12.33 -29.07
CA ASP A 323 38.00 11.95 -30.04
C ASP A 323 37.42 11.87 -31.48
N PHE A 324 36.19 11.35 -31.62
CA PHE A 324 35.48 11.32 -32.91
C PHE A 324 35.05 12.72 -33.40
N ARG A 325 34.66 13.62 -32.49
CA ARG A 325 34.37 15.02 -32.82
C ARG A 325 35.62 15.76 -33.27
N ASP A 326 36.75 15.54 -32.60
CA ASP A 326 38.04 16.11 -32.98
C ASP A 326 38.49 15.59 -34.35
N TYR A 327 38.34 14.29 -34.60
CA TYR A 327 38.51 13.71 -35.92
C TYR A 327 37.67 14.44 -36.99
N ARG A 328 36.37 14.61 -36.76
CA ARG A 328 35.47 15.27 -37.72
C ARG A 328 35.69 16.77 -37.89
N ARG A 329 36.15 17.46 -36.85
CA ARG A 329 36.31 18.92 -36.82
C ARG A 329 37.67 19.39 -37.31
N LEU A 330 38.74 18.65 -36.98
CA LEU A 330 40.12 19.07 -37.23
C LEU A 330 40.80 18.21 -38.30
N HIS A 331 40.66 16.89 -38.23
CA HIS A 331 41.47 15.97 -39.05
C HIS A 331 40.84 15.64 -40.41
N LYS A 332 39.52 15.43 -40.49
CA LYS A 332 38.82 15.10 -41.75
C LYS A 332 38.71 16.27 -42.76
N PRO A 333 38.38 17.52 -42.35
CA PRO A 333 38.17 18.62 -43.30
C PRO A 333 39.33 18.89 -44.28
N PRO A 334 40.63 18.93 -43.86
CA PRO A 334 41.72 19.11 -44.82
C PRO A 334 41.83 17.96 -45.82
N LYS A 335 41.48 16.72 -45.42
CA LYS A 335 41.50 15.54 -46.31
C LYS A 335 40.39 15.56 -47.36
N VAL A 336 39.24 16.16 -47.05
CA VAL A 336 38.19 16.45 -48.04
C VAL A 336 38.71 17.43 -49.10
N GLN A 337 39.45 18.45 -48.67
CA GLN A 337 40.05 19.43 -49.59
C GLN A 337 41.14 18.78 -50.45
N GLU A 338 41.99 17.93 -49.89
CA GLU A 338 43.00 17.16 -50.65
C GLU A 338 42.37 16.26 -51.72
N LYS A 339 41.27 15.55 -51.39
CA LYS A 339 40.51 14.75 -52.37
C LYS A 339 40.00 15.61 -53.53
N CYS A 340 39.38 16.75 -53.22
CA CYS A 340 38.88 17.68 -54.23
C CYS A 340 40.03 18.22 -55.12
N GLN A 341 41.15 18.60 -54.49
CA GLN A 341 42.32 19.11 -55.21
C GLN A 341 42.93 18.05 -56.14
N LEU A 342 42.94 16.79 -55.73
CA LEU A 342 43.40 15.66 -56.53
C LEU A 342 42.54 15.47 -57.78
N GLU A 343 41.22 15.53 -57.65
CA GLU A 343 40.28 15.47 -58.79
C GLU A 343 40.47 16.66 -59.74
N ILE A 344 40.68 17.87 -59.20
CA ILE A 344 40.97 19.07 -60.00
C ILE A 344 42.29 18.91 -60.77
N ASN A 345 43.35 18.45 -60.11
CA ASN A 345 44.66 18.24 -60.73
C ASN A 345 44.57 17.23 -61.88
N PHE A 346 43.86 16.11 -61.68
CA PHE A 346 43.64 15.10 -62.70
C PHE A 346 42.89 15.66 -63.91
N ASN A 347 41.76 16.33 -63.69
CA ASN A 347 40.94 16.90 -64.77
C ASN A 347 41.69 17.97 -65.57
N THR A 348 42.47 18.81 -64.88
CA THR A 348 43.30 19.85 -65.48
C THR A 348 44.40 19.23 -66.35
N LEU A 349 45.12 18.23 -65.82
CA LEU A 349 46.18 17.52 -66.53
C LEU A 349 45.64 16.78 -67.76
N GLN A 350 44.52 16.08 -67.61
CA GLN A 350 43.86 15.35 -68.70
C GLN A 350 43.45 16.29 -69.84
N THR A 351 42.94 17.48 -69.49
CA THR A 351 42.60 18.52 -70.47
C THR A 351 43.84 19.10 -71.15
N LYS A 352 44.91 19.41 -70.39
CA LYS A 352 46.19 19.91 -70.93
C LYS A 352 46.82 18.92 -71.93
N LEU A 353 46.81 17.62 -71.61
CA LEU A 353 47.36 16.58 -72.48
C LEU A 353 46.53 16.39 -73.76
N ARG A 354 45.20 16.44 -73.65
CA ARG A 354 44.28 16.35 -74.79
C ARG A 354 44.47 17.51 -75.78
N ILE A 355 44.52 18.75 -75.30
CA ILE A 355 44.72 19.93 -76.15
C ILE A 355 46.07 19.87 -76.87
N SER A 356 47.08 19.26 -76.23
CA SER A 356 48.43 19.11 -76.79
C SER A 356 48.60 17.88 -77.69
N ASN A 357 47.53 17.13 -78.00
CA ASN A 357 47.56 15.84 -78.71
C ASN A 357 48.57 14.83 -78.13
N ARG A 358 48.75 14.84 -76.80
CA ARG A 358 49.62 13.89 -76.08
C ARG A 358 48.81 12.75 -75.47
N PRO A 359 49.43 11.58 -75.21
CA PRO A 359 48.76 10.48 -74.53
C PRO A 359 48.16 10.92 -73.18
N ALA A 360 47.01 10.33 -72.83
CA ALA A 360 46.38 10.54 -71.54
C ALA A 360 47.28 10.08 -70.38
N PHE A 361 47.23 10.81 -69.28
CA PHE A 361 47.88 10.38 -68.05
C PHE A 361 47.07 9.25 -67.42
N MET A 362 47.75 8.12 -67.15
CA MET A 362 47.17 6.99 -66.43
C MET A 362 47.96 6.80 -65.13
N PRO A 363 47.35 7.02 -63.96
CA PRO A 363 48.02 6.81 -62.68
C PRO A 363 48.46 5.36 -62.46
N SER A 364 49.41 5.17 -61.55
CA SER A 364 49.82 3.86 -61.03
C SER A 364 48.62 3.03 -60.54
N GLU A 365 48.72 1.70 -60.64
CA GLU A 365 47.66 0.75 -60.28
C GLU A 365 47.14 0.99 -58.86
N GLY A 366 45.82 1.03 -58.67
CA GLY A 366 45.16 1.32 -57.40
C GLY A 366 45.12 2.80 -56.98
N LYS A 367 45.68 3.71 -57.78
CA LYS A 367 45.63 5.18 -57.55
C LYS A 367 44.73 5.90 -58.55
N MET A 368 43.81 5.19 -59.20
CA MET A 368 42.85 5.85 -60.08
C MET A 368 41.85 6.68 -59.24
N VAL A 369 41.31 7.74 -59.84
CA VAL A 369 40.30 8.58 -59.19
C VAL A 369 39.08 7.76 -58.74
N SER A 370 38.71 6.72 -59.51
CA SER A 370 37.66 5.77 -59.14
C SER A 370 37.97 4.97 -57.88
N ASP A 371 39.22 4.52 -57.72
CA ASP A 371 39.66 3.70 -56.59
C ASP A 371 39.70 4.56 -55.32
N ILE A 372 40.17 5.80 -55.44
CA ILE A 372 40.16 6.80 -54.35
C ILE A 372 38.72 7.13 -53.94
N ALA A 373 37.81 7.30 -54.91
CA ALA A 373 36.40 7.53 -54.63
C ALA A 373 35.76 6.33 -53.90
N SER A 374 36.08 5.10 -54.31
CA SER A 374 35.61 3.88 -53.65
C SER A 374 36.17 3.73 -52.22
N ALA A 375 37.47 3.94 -52.03
CA ALA A 375 38.11 3.93 -50.71
C ALA A 375 37.51 5.00 -49.78
N TRP A 376 37.25 6.19 -50.31
CA TRP A 376 36.59 7.28 -49.57
C TRP A 376 35.15 6.92 -49.18
N GLN A 377 34.39 6.28 -50.07
CA GLN A 377 33.04 5.80 -49.77
C GLN A 377 33.05 4.74 -48.66
N GLY A 378 34.02 3.83 -48.68
CA GLY A 378 34.23 2.85 -47.60
C GLY A 378 34.51 3.51 -46.25
N LEU A 379 35.35 4.55 -46.23
CA LEU A 379 35.60 5.35 -45.03
C LEU A 379 34.32 6.02 -44.51
N GLU A 380 33.52 6.64 -45.38
CA GLU A 380 32.25 7.27 -44.99
C GLU A 380 31.24 6.27 -44.42
N GLN A 381 31.22 5.04 -44.94
CA GLN A 381 30.40 3.97 -44.39
C GLN A 381 30.88 3.54 -43.00
N ALA A 382 32.20 3.39 -42.81
CA ALA A 382 32.77 3.09 -41.50
C ALA A 382 32.48 4.19 -40.47
N GLU A 383 32.56 5.47 -40.88
CA GLU A 383 32.19 6.62 -40.03
C GLU A 383 30.73 6.57 -39.59
N LYS A 384 29.81 6.36 -40.55
CA LYS A 384 28.38 6.27 -40.23
C LYS A 384 28.11 5.14 -39.23
N GLY A 385 28.69 3.96 -39.48
CA GLY A 385 28.55 2.83 -38.57
C GLY A 385 29.17 3.07 -37.19
N TYR A 386 30.27 3.84 -37.11
CA TYR A 386 30.92 4.19 -35.84
C TYR A 386 30.09 5.19 -35.04
N GLU A 387 29.54 6.22 -35.68
CA GLU A 387 28.67 7.20 -35.05
C GLU A 387 27.38 6.56 -34.50
N GLU A 388 26.72 5.72 -35.30
CA GLU A 388 25.52 4.99 -34.88
C GLU A 388 25.80 4.05 -33.70
N TRP A 389 26.93 3.33 -33.74
CA TRP A 389 27.37 2.46 -32.65
C TRP A 389 27.68 3.26 -31.37
N LEU A 390 28.50 4.31 -31.44
CA LEU A 390 28.86 5.15 -30.30
C LEU A 390 27.61 5.72 -29.61
N LEU A 391 26.67 6.27 -30.37
CA LEU A 391 25.45 6.86 -29.83
C LEU A 391 24.51 5.82 -29.23
N THR A 392 24.43 4.63 -29.82
CA THR A 392 23.59 3.54 -29.29
C THR A 392 24.17 3.00 -27.99
N GLU A 393 25.49 2.82 -27.92
CA GLU A 393 26.18 2.31 -26.74
C GLU A 393 26.17 3.33 -25.59
N ILE A 394 26.39 4.63 -25.87
CA ILE A 394 26.25 5.69 -24.84
C ILE A 394 24.82 5.71 -24.28
N ARG A 395 23.79 5.58 -25.13
CA ARG A 395 22.40 5.51 -24.67
C ARG A 395 22.13 4.27 -23.83
N LYS A 396 22.68 3.11 -24.22
CA LYS A 396 22.59 1.87 -23.45
C LYS A 396 23.21 2.06 -22.06
N LEU A 397 24.45 2.54 -21.99
CA LEU A 397 25.16 2.75 -20.71
C LEU A 397 24.45 3.78 -19.81
N LEU A 398 23.95 4.88 -20.38
CA LEU A 398 23.16 5.87 -19.62
C LEU A 398 21.87 5.27 -19.04
N ARG A 399 21.16 4.44 -19.81
CA ARG A 399 19.97 3.72 -19.33
C ARG A 399 20.34 2.76 -18.20
N VAL A 400 21.42 2.01 -18.38
CA VAL A 400 21.92 1.07 -17.38
C VAL A 400 22.30 1.77 -16.07
N ASP A 401 23.05 2.87 -16.12
CA ASP A 401 23.41 3.66 -14.93
C ASP A 401 22.17 4.22 -14.23
N HIS A 402 21.19 4.71 -15.00
CA HIS A 402 19.93 5.20 -14.45
C HIS A 402 19.13 4.09 -13.76
N LEU A 403 19.01 2.92 -14.39
CA LEU A 403 18.32 1.76 -13.83
C LEU A 403 19.03 1.24 -12.58
N ALA A 404 20.36 1.20 -12.58
CA ALA A 404 21.16 0.78 -11.43
C ALA A 404 20.97 1.72 -10.23
N GLU A 405 20.95 3.04 -10.44
CA GLU A 405 20.67 4.01 -9.39
C GLU A 405 19.22 3.91 -8.89
N LYS A 406 18.26 3.74 -9.81
CA LYS A 406 16.85 3.52 -9.46
C LYS A 406 16.65 2.25 -8.64
N PHE A 407 17.32 1.16 -9.01
CA PHE A 407 17.36 -0.08 -8.24
C PHE A 407 17.93 0.17 -6.84
N ARG A 408 19.09 0.82 -6.74
CA ARG A 408 19.74 1.13 -5.46
C ARG A 408 18.82 1.91 -4.52
N GLN A 409 18.16 2.95 -5.01
CA GLN A 409 17.24 3.78 -4.22
C GLN A 409 16.01 2.99 -3.76
N LYS A 410 15.36 2.27 -4.68
CA LYS A 410 14.16 1.46 -4.37
C LYS A 410 14.47 0.32 -3.40
N ALA A 411 15.55 -0.41 -3.64
CA ALA A 411 16.02 -1.50 -2.78
C ALA A 411 16.32 -1.00 -1.36
N THR A 412 17.09 0.09 -1.22
CA THR A 412 17.42 0.67 0.09
C THR A 412 16.17 1.13 0.83
N THR A 413 15.24 1.80 0.14
CA THR A 413 13.98 2.24 0.76
C THR A 413 13.13 1.05 1.22
N HIS A 414 13.09 -0.03 0.45
CA HIS A 414 12.37 -1.24 0.83
C HIS A 414 13.03 -1.94 2.04
N GLU A 415 14.35 -2.09 2.04
CA GLU A 415 15.11 -2.67 3.15
C GLU A 415 14.91 -1.88 4.45
N THR A 416 14.92 -0.54 4.39
CA THR A 416 14.66 0.30 5.57
C THR A 416 13.25 0.12 6.13
N TRP A 417 12.27 -0.15 5.27
CA TRP A 417 10.89 -0.44 5.70
C TRP A 417 10.75 -1.87 6.26
N ALA A 418 11.46 -2.84 5.68
CA ALA A 418 11.43 -4.24 6.10
C ALA A 418 12.17 -4.49 7.44
N SER A 419 13.20 -3.69 7.72
CA SER A 419 13.98 -3.77 8.96
C SER A 419 13.08 -3.66 10.21
N GLY A 420 13.22 -4.60 11.15
CA GLY A 420 12.45 -4.60 12.40
C GLY A 420 11.06 -5.26 12.31
N LYS A 421 10.53 -5.49 11.10
CA LYS A 421 9.19 -6.06 10.91
C LYS A 421 9.16 -7.55 11.23
N GLU A 422 10.25 -8.25 10.95
CA GLU A 422 10.37 -9.68 11.26
C GLU A 422 10.30 -9.92 12.78
N GLU A 423 11.05 -9.14 13.57
CA GLU A 423 11.02 -9.24 15.04
C GLU A 423 9.63 -8.94 15.60
N LEU A 424 8.93 -7.95 15.03
CA LEU A 424 7.56 -7.62 15.43
C LEU A 424 6.58 -8.77 15.15
N LEU A 425 6.73 -9.47 14.02
CA LEU A 425 5.86 -10.59 13.66
C LEU A 425 6.07 -11.83 14.54
N ILE A 426 7.30 -12.06 15.02
CA ILE A 426 7.66 -13.21 15.84
C ILE A 426 7.26 -13.05 17.32
N GLN A 427 7.00 -11.83 17.78
CA GLN A 427 6.60 -11.57 19.16
C GLN A 427 5.33 -12.35 19.57
N LYS A 428 5.32 -12.89 20.80
CA LYS A 428 4.21 -13.68 21.35
C LYS A 428 3.41 -12.89 22.39
N ASP A 429 3.24 -11.60 22.14
CA ASP A 429 2.51 -10.65 22.97
C ASP A 429 1.03 -11.04 23.22
N TYR A 430 0.42 -11.77 22.28
CA TYR A 430 -0.94 -12.25 22.40
C TYR A 430 -1.15 -13.37 23.43
N GLU A 431 -0.11 -14.09 23.86
CA GLU A 431 -0.24 -15.23 24.80
C GLU A 431 -0.58 -14.80 26.25
N SER A 432 -0.25 -13.55 26.62
CA SER A 432 -0.52 -12.96 27.93
C SER A 432 -1.53 -11.81 27.91
N ALA A 433 -2.09 -11.52 26.73
CA ALA A 433 -3.01 -10.41 26.53
C ALA A 433 -4.45 -10.79 26.90
N SER A 434 -5.21 -9.81 27.38
CA SER A 434 -6.67 -9.92 27.56
C SER A 434 -7.39 -9.94 26.21
N LEU A 435 -8.66 -10.37 26.19
CA LEU A 435 -9.44 -10.43 24.96
C LEU A 435 -9.49 -9.07 24.22
N MET A 436 -9.65 -7.98 24.96
CA MET A 436 -9.69 -6.63 24.37
C MET A 436 -8.33 -6.23 23.77
N GLU A 437 -7.24 -6.59 24.43
CA GLU A 437 -5.88 -6.37 23.93
C GLU A 437 -5.58 -7.22 22.69
N VAL A 438 -5.97 -8.50 22.67
CA VAL A 438 -5.83 -9.37 21.49
C VAL A 438 -6.63 -8.80 20.31
N ARG A 439 -7.87 -8.37 20.52
CA ARG A 439 -8.67 -7.68 19.47
C ARG A 439 -8.00 -6.41 18.96
N ALA A 440 -7.38 -5.63 19.85
CA ALA A 440 -6.62 -4.44 19.45
C ALA A 440 -5.36 -4.81 18.65
N LEU A 441 -4.66 -5.89 19.03
CA LEU A 441 -3.53 -6.43 18.28
C LEU A 441 -3.96 -6.93 16.91
N LEU A 442 -5.12 -7.57 16.79
CA LEU A 442 -5.68 -8.06 15.52
C LEU A 442 -5.95 -6.90 14.55
N ARG A 443 -6.57 -5.80 15.02
CA ARG A 443 -6.73 -4.59 14.19
C ARG A 443 -5.40 -3.94 13.79
N LYS A 444 -4.41 -3.92 14.70
CA LYS A 444 -3.06 -3.43 14.36
C LYS A 444 -2.40 -4.32 13.30
N HIS A 445 -2.63 -5.64 13.37
CA HIS A 445 -2.13 -6.61 12.42
C HIS A 445 -2.80 -6.47 11.05
N GLU A 446 -4.12 -6.24 11.00
CA GLU A 446 -4.83 -5.91 9.75
C GLU A 446 -4.28 -4.62 9.10
N ALA A 447 -4.00 -3.59 9.89
CA ALA A 447 -3.39 -2.37 9.38
C ALA A 447 -1.97 -2.63 8.81
N PHE A 448 -1.21 -3.51 9.46
CA PHE A 448 0.09 -3.96 8.96
C PHE A 448 -0.03 -4.77 7.65
N GLU A 449 -1.04 -5.64 7.52
CA GLU A 449 -1.29 -6.41 6.28
C GLU A 449 -1.71 -5.52 5.12
N SER A 450 -2.48 -4.47 5.39
CA SER A 450 -2.80 -3.44 4.40
C SER A 450 -1.53 -2.72 3.93
N ASP A 451 -0.67 -2.29 4.85
CA ASP A 451 0.63 -1.68 4.53
C ASP A 451 1.54 -2.64 3.74
N LEU A 452 1.60 -3.91 4.15
CA LEU A 452 2.30 -4.99 3.46
C LEU A 452 1.77 -5.12 2.03
N SER A 453 0.46 -5.18 1.81
CA SER A 453 -0.11 -5.31 0.46
C SER A 453 0.26 -4.12 -0.45
N ALA A 454 0.34 -2.89 0.08
CA ALA A 454 0.73 -1.71 -0.67
C ALA A 454 2.20 -1.74 -1.11
N HIS A 455 3.05 -2.50 -0.42
CA HIS A 455 4.46 -2.67 -0.75
C HIS A 455 4.74 -3.75 -1.79
N GLN A 456 3.75 -4.57 -2.16
CA GLN A 456 3.87 -5.64 -3.16
C GLN A 456 4.37 -5.11 -4.53
N ASP A 457 3.70 -4.09 -5.07
CA ASP A 457 4.08 -3.46 -6.35
C ASP A 457 5.52 -2.90 -6.32
N ARG A 458 5.99 -2.45 -5.15
CA ARG A 458 7.37 -1.98 -5.01
C ARG A 458 8.39 -3.12 -5.16
N VAL A 459 8.12 -4.29 -4.60
CA VAL A 459 8.99 -5.47 -4.73
C VAL A 459 9.00 -5.98 -6.17
N GLU A 460 7.83 -6.04 -6.81
CA GLU A 460 7.71 -6.41 -8.23
C GLU A 460 8.50 -5.47 -9.14
N GLN A 461 8.44 -4.16 -8.88
CA GLN A 461 9.25 -3.18 -9.63
C GLN A 461 10.76 -3.35 -9.37
N ILE A 462 11.19 -3.70 -8.16
CA ILE A 462 12.61 -3.95 -7.86
C ILE A 462 13.10 -5.17 -8.66
N ALA A 463 12.31 -6.25 -8.67
CA ALA A 463 12.61 -7.46 -9.44
C ALA A 463 12.64 -7.20 -10.95
N ALA A 464 11.65 -6.45 -11.48
CA ALA A 464 11.60 -6.08 -12.89
C ALA A 464 12.81 -5.23 -13.32
N ILE A 465 13.24 -4.27 -12.49
CA ILE A 465 14.43 -3.46 -12.79
C ILE A 465 15.70 -4.32 -12.75
N ALA A 466 15.81 -5.25 -11.79
CA ALA A 466 16.94 -6.18 -11.73
C ALA A 466 17.00 -7.08 -12.98
N GLN A 467 15.86 -7.56 -13.46
CA GLN A 467 15.77 -8.33 -14.70
C GLN A 467 16.17 -7.49 -15.93
N GLU A 468 15.69 -6.24 -16.04
CA GLU A 468 16.08 -5.34 -17.13
C GLU A 468 17.59 -5.04 -17.11
N LEU A 469 18.20 -4.91 -15.93
CA LEU A 469 19.64 -4.76 -15.78
C LEU A 469 20.42 -6.02 -16.22
N ASN A 470 19.86 -7.22 -16.02
CA ASN A 470 20.42 -8.47 -16.53
C ASN A 470 20.40 -8.50 -18.06
N GLU A 471 19.27 -8.15 -18.67
CA GLU A 471 19.11 -8.14 -20.13
C GLU A 471 20.05 -7.16 -20.84
N LEU A 472 20.51 -6.12 -20.13
CA LEU A 472 21.45 -5.12 -20.65
C LEU A 472 22.93 -5.42 -20.36
N ASP A 473 23.25 -6.59 -19.77
CA ASP A 473 24.59 -7.03 -19.37
C ASP A 473 25.32 -6.02 -18.45
N TYR A 474 24.62 -5.53 -17.42
CA TYR A 474 25.24 -4.63 -16.45
C TYR A 474 26.43 -5.28 -15.72
N HIS A 475 27.50 -4.51 -15.50
CA HIS A 475 28.78 -5.05 -15.01
C HIS A 475 28.71 -5.67 -13.60
N ASP A 476 27.80 -5.17 -12.75
CA ASP A 476 27.61 -5.64 -11.36
C ASP A 476 26.26 -6.34 -11.18
N VAL A 477 25.81 -7.04 -12.22
CA VAL A 477 24.58 -7.86 -12.24
C VAL A 477 24.55 -8.88 -11.10
N ALA A 478 25.69 -9.47 -10.75
CA ALA A 478 25.76 -10.48 -9.70
C ALA A 478 25.33 -9.91 -8.33
N ALA A 479 25.81 -8.71 -7.97
CA ALA A 479 25.43 -8.06 -6.71
C ALA A 479 23.96 -7.61 -6.73
N VAL A 480 23.47 -7.08 -7.87
CA VAL A 480 22.06 -6.70 -8.05
C VAL A 480 21.14 -7.90 -7.86
N ASN A 481 21.44 -9.04 -8.49
CA ASN A 481 20.64 -10.25 -8.37
C ASN A 481 20.68 -10.83 -6.95
N GLN A 482 21.85 -10.88 -6.32
CA GLN A 482 21.97 -11.34 -4.93
C GLN A 482 21.14 -10.48 -3.97
N ARG A 483 21.18 -9.16 -4.15
CA ARG A 483 20.40 -8.22 -3.34
C ARG A 483 18.91 -8.33 -3.62
N CYS A 484 18.50 -8.44 -4.88
CA CYS A 484 17.10 -8.66 -5.26
C CYS A 484 16.56 -9.96 -4.67
N GLN A 485 17.32 -11.05 -4.77
CA GLN A 485 16.95 -12.33 -4.17
C GLN A 485 16.78 -12.22 -2.66
N SER A 486 17.72 -11.56 -1.98
CA SER A 486 17.63 -11.33 -0.53
C SER A 486 16.35 -10.55 -0.14
N ILE A 487 15.96 -9.56 -0.94
CA ILE A 487 14.72 -8.80 -0.75
C ILE A 487 13.49 -9.71 -0.96
N CYS A 488 13.47 -10.52 -2.02
CA CYS A 488 12.38 -11.47 -2.28
C CYS A 488 12.27 -12.53 -1.16
N ASP A 489 13.39 -13.08 -0.70
CA ASP A 489 13.41 -14.08 0.38
C ASP A 489 12.86 -13.49 1.69
N VAL A 490 13.25 -12.25 2.02
CA VAL A 490 12.71 -11.52 3.18
C VAL A 490 11.21 -11.23 2.99
N TRP A 491 10.78 -10.85 1.80
CA TRP A 491 9.38 -10.61 1.48
C TRP A 491 8.51 -11.84 1.67
N ASP A 492 8.92 -12.97 1.10
CA ASP A 492 8.22 -14.26 1.23
C ASP A 492 8.17 -14.71 2.70
N LYS A 493 9.28 -14.50 3.44
CA LYS A 493 9.34 -14.77 4.88
C LYS A 493 8.39 -13.87 5.67
N LEU A 494 8.33 -12.57 5.37
CA LEU A 494 7.37 -11.65 6.00
C LEU A 494 5.93 -12.07 5.71
N GLY A 495 5.60 -12.43 4.47
CA GLY A 495 4.27 -12.94 4.11
C GLY A 495 3.88 -14.18 4.91
N THR A 496 4.77 -15.17 5.00
CA THR A 496 4.50 -16.40 5.76
C THR A 496 4.41 -16.16 7.27
N LEU A 497 5.25 -15.29 7.85
CA LEU A 497 5.18 -14.92 9.26
C LEU A 497 3.91 -14.14 9.60
N THR A 498 3.48 -13.26 8.70
CA THR A 498 2.26 -12.47 8.83
C THR A 498 1.04 -13.38 8.91
N GLN A 499 0.94 -14.36 8.01
CA GLN A 499 -0.14 -15.35 8.01
C GLN A 499 -0.13 -16.21 9.29
N LYS A 500 1.06 -16.71 9.70
CA LYS A 500 1.20 -17.48 10.95
C LYS A 500 0.78 -16.67 12.18
N ARG A 501 1.14 -15.38 12.22
CA ARG A 501 0.76 -14.49 13.32
C ARG A 501 -0.74 -14.23 13.32
N ARG A 502 -1.36 -13.98 12.17
CA ARG A 502 -2.82 -13.83 12.04
C ARG A 502 -3.55 -15.07 12.59
N GLU A 503 -3.16 -16.26 12.14
CA GLU A 503 -3.77 -17.52 12.60
C GLU A 503 -3.61 -17.72 14.11
N ALA A 504 -2.46 -17.35 14.68
CA ALA A 504 -2.22 -17.42 16.12
C ALA A 504 -3.07 -16.40 16.91
N LEU A 505 -3.20 -15.17 16.41
CA LEU A 505 -4.04 -14.13 16.99
C LEU A 505 -5.52 -14.52 16.97
N GLU A 506 -6.04 -14.94 15.82
CA GLU A 506 -7.44 -15.38 15.65
C GLU A 506 -7.76 -16.61 16.51
N ARG A 507 -6.82 -17.58 16.59
CA ARG A 507 -6.98 -18.73 17.49
C ARG A 507 -7.06 -18.28 18.95
N THR A 508 -6.18 -17.37 19.37
CA THR A 508 -6.14 -16.88 20.76
C THR A 508 -7.38 -16.07 21.10
N GLU A 509 -7.84 -15.21 20.19
CA GLU A 509 -9.10 -14.48 20.33
C GLU A 509 -10.27 -15.44 20.55
N LYS A 510 -10.42 -16.45 19.68
CA LYS A 510 -11.52 -17.43 19.78
C LYS A 510 -11.50 -18.22 21.10
N LEU A 511 -10.30 -18.58 21.59
CA LEU A 511 -10.16 -19.23 22.89
C LEU A 511 -10.59 -18.32 24.03
N LEU A 512 -10.17 -17.06 24.01
CA LEU A 512 -10.54 -16.06 25.03
C LEU A 512 -12.04 -15.70 24.97
N GLU A 513 -12.66 -15.65 23.79
CA GLU A 513 -14.12 -15.49 23.64
C GLU A 513 -14.88 -16.67 24.26
N THR A 514 -14.39 -17.90 24.03
CA THR A 514 -15.00 -19.11 24.62
C THR A 514 -14.91 -19.05 26.15
N VAL A 515 -13.76 -18.64 26.69
CA VAL A 515 -13.58 -18.43 28.14
C VAL A 515 -14.51 -17.34 28.67
N GLU A 516 -14.65 -16.22 27.97
CA GLU A 516 -15.55 -15.12 28.36
C GLU A 516 -17.01 -15.58 28.41
N GLN A 517 -17.45 -16.37 27.42
CA GLN A 517 -18.79 -16.98 27.40
C GLN A 517 -19.01 -17.94 28.58
N LEU A 518 -18.03 -18.79 28.88
CA LEU A 518 -18.10 -19.70 30.03
C LEU A 518 -18.14 -18.92 31.35
N PHE A 519 -17.37 -17.84 31.49
CA PHE A 519 -17.43 -16.98 32.68
C PHE A 519 -18.79 -16.29 32.85
N LEU A 520 -19.39 -15.82 31.75
CA LEU A 520 -20.75 -15.27 31.76
C LEU A 520 -21.79 -16.33 32.14
N GLU A 521 -21.66 -17.56 31.60
CA GLU A 521 -22.55 -18.67 31.95
C GLU A 521 -22.44 -19.03 33.44
N TYR A 522 -21.22 -19.12 33.96
CA TYR A 522 -20.98 -19.33 35.39
C TYR A 522 -21.64 -18.23 36.21
N ALA A 523 -21.46 -16.95 35.86
CA ALA A 523 -22.06 -15.84 36.59
C ALA A 523 -23.60 -15.89 36.57
N LYS A 524 -24.17 -16.19 35.40
CA LYS A 524 -25.63 -16.32 35.20
C LYS A 524 -26.24 -17.45 36.03
N ARG A 525 -25.54 -18.57 36.21
CA ARG A 525 -26.04 -19.74 36.97
C ARG A 525 -25.72 -19.66 38.46
N SER A 526 -24.52 -19.20 38.82
CA SER A 526 -24.07 -19.11 40.22
C SER A 526 -24.87 -18.12 41.05
N ALA A 527 -25.30 -16.97 40.48
CA ALA A 527 -26.08 -15.97 41.22
C ALA A 527 -27.46 -16.50 41.71
N PRO A 528 -28.36 -17.01 40.85
CA PRO A 528 -29.64 -17.55 41.31
C PRO A 528 -29.46 -18.80 42.18
N PHE A 529 -28.46 -19.65 41.89
CA PHE A 529 -28.16 -20.81 42.72
C PHE A 529 -27.69 -20.41 44.12
N ASN A 530 -26.89 -19.34 44.24
CA ASN A 530 -26.50 -18.78 45.52
C ASN A 530 -27.69 -18.24 46.31
N ASN A 531 -28.58 -17.48 45.66
CA ASN A 531 -29.79 -16.97 46.31
C ASN A 531 -30.70 -18.11 46.77
N TRP A 532 -30.82 -19.18 45.98
CA TRP A 532 -31.55 -20.38 46.38
C TRP A 532 -30.91 -21.03 47.62
N MET A 533 -29.58 -21.15 47.69
CA MET A 533 -28.90 -21.70 48.88
C MET A 533 -29.12 -20.80 50.11
N GLU A 534 -29.11 -19.49 49.96
CA GLU A 534 -29.38 -18.54 51.05
C GLU A 534 -30.82 -18.68 51.56
N GLY A 535 -31.81 -18.70 50.66
CA GLY A 535 -33.21 -18.95 51.04
C GLY A 535 -33.42 -20.32 51.69
N ALA A 536 -32.80 -21.38 51.14
CA ALA A 536 -32.86 -22.71 51.73
C ALA A 536 -32.26 -22.74 53.15
N MET A 537 -31.15 -22.04 53.40
CA MET A 537 -30.60 -21.93 54.75
C MET A 537 -31.56 -21.20 55.70
N GLU A 538 -32.20 -20.12 55.24
CA GLU A 538 -33.20 -19.37 56.02
C GLU A 538 -34.41 -20.25 56.37
N ASP A 539 -35.01 -20.91 55.39
CA ASP A 539 -36.18 -21.79 55.57
C ASP A 539 -35.89 -22.97 56.52
N LEU A 540 -34.70 -23.56 56.42
CA LEU A 540 -34.29 -24.67 57.29
C LEU A 540 -34.07 -24.23 58.75
N GLN A 541 -33.71 -22.96 58.96
CA GLN A 541 -33.48 -22.37 60.28
C GLN A 541 -34.72 -21.65 60.84
N ASP A 542 -35.81 -21.55 60.08
CA ASP A 542 -37.00 -20.81 60.46
C ASP A 542 -37.68 -21.39 61.71
N MET A 543 -38.12 -20.51 62.61
CA MET A 543 -38.75 -20.92 63.87
C MET A 543 -40.26 -21.09 63.67
N PHE A 544 -40.78 -22.29 63.95
CA PHE A 544 -42.20 -22.60 63.78
C PHE A 544 -42.90 -22.75 65.13
N ILE A 545 -44.18 -22.35 65.16
CA ILE A 545 -45.09 -22.54 66.29
C ILE A 545 -46.29 -23.30 65.76
N VAL A 546 -46.64 -24.39 66.42
CA VAL A 546 -47.73 -25.29 66.03
C VAL A 546 -48.52 -25.71 67.26
N HIS A 547 -49.83 -25.86 67.07
CA HIS A 547 -50.78 -26.19 68.13
C HIS A 547 -51.54 -27.49 67.84
N THR A 548 -51.39 -28.03 66.62
CA THR A 548 -52.04 -29.27 66.19
C THR A 548 -51.08 -30.22 65.48
N ILE A 549 -51.44 -31.51 65.45
CA ILE A 549 -50.69 -32.55 64.72
C ILE A 549 -50.72 -32.27 63.21
N GLU A 550 -51.84 -31.77 62.67
CA GLU A 550 -52.01 -31.52 61.23
C GLU A 550 -51.09 -30.40 60.72
N GLU A 551 -50.89 -29.35 61.52
CA GLU A 551 -49.94 -28.27 61.22
C GLU A 551 -48.50 -28.80 61.13
N VAL A 552 -48.07 -29.62 62.10
CA VAL A 552 -46.73 -30.24 62.06
C VAL A 552 -46.59 -31.18 60.85
N GLN A 553 -47.62 -31.97 60.56
CA GLN A 553 -47.58 -32.88 59.41
C GLN A 553 -47.49 -32.14 58.08
N THR A 554 -48.09 -30.95 57.98
CA THR A 554 -47.98 -30.06 56.82
C THR A 554 -46.55 -29.55 56.66
N LEU A 555 -45.91 -29.13 57.76
CA LEU A 555 -44.49 -28.71 57.76
C LEU A 555 -43.55 -29.86 57.39
N ILE A 556 -43.79 -31.08 57.90
CA ILE A 556 -43.02 -32.28 57.53
C ILE A 556 -43.18 -32.57 56.04
N THR A 557 -44.40 -32.49 55.51
CA THR A 557 -44.66 -32.73 54.08
C THR A 557 -43.95 -31.70 53.20
N ALA A 558 -43.97 -30.42 53.60
CA ALA A 558 -43.24 -29.36 52.90
C ALA A 558 -41.73 -29.61 52.93
N HIS A 559 -41.17 -30.04 54.06
CA HIS A 559 -39.75 -30.37 54.19
C HIS A 559 -39.35 -31.61 53.36
N GLU A 560 -40.20 -32.63 53.27
CA GLU A 560 -39.99 -33.77 52.36
C GLU A 560 -40.00 -33.35 50.88
N GLN A 561 -40.91 -32.46 50.50
CA GLN A 561 -40.93 -31.88 49.15
C GLN A 561 -39.66 -31.08 48.87
N PHE A 562 -39.18 -30.28 49.82
CA PHE A 562 -37.90 -29.60 49.71
C PHE A 562 -36.73 -30.59 49.52
N LYS A 563 -36.67 -31.66 50.32
CA LYS A 563 -35.64 -32.70 50.17
C LYS A 563 -35.64 -33.36 48.79
N ALA A 564 -36.81 -33.52 48.17
CA ALA A 564 -36.92 -34.05 46.82
C ALA A 564 -36.26 -33.16 45.74
N THR A 565 -36.10 -31.86 46.00
CA THR A 565 -35.41 -30.93 45.08
C THR A 565 -33.88 -30.94 45.23
N LEU A 566 -33.33 -31.48 46.33
CA LEU A 566 -31.89 -31.48 46.60
C LEU A 566 -31.03 -32.21 45.54
N PRO A 567 -31.45 -33.36 44.95
CA PRO A 567 -30.67 -34.00 43.90
C PRO A 567 -30.54 -33.14 42.63
N GLU A 568 -31.61 -32.44 42.24
CA GLU A 568 -31.58 -31.51 41.10
C GLU A 568 -30.68 -30.30 41.40
N ALA A 569 -30.75 -29.78 42.63
CA ALA A 569 -29.86 -28.71 43.07
C ALA A 569 -28.37 -29.15 43.13
N ASP A 570 -28.07 -30.40 43.49
CA ASP A 570 -26.69 -30.91 43.42
C ASP A 570 -26.21 -31.06 41.97
N ALA A 571 -27.11 -31.45 41.05
CA ALA A 571 -26.79 -31.49 39.62
C ALA A 571 -26.48 -30.09 39.06
N GLU A 572 -27.24 -29.06 39.48
CA GLU A 572 -26.96 -27.67 39.12
C GLU A 572 -25.61 -27.20 39.68
N ARG A 573 -25.31 -27.52 40.95
CA ARG A 573 -23.98 -27.26 41.55
C ARG A 573 -22.85 -27.91 40.75
N GLN A 574 -23.01 -29.18 40.38
CA GLN A 574 -22.00 -29.92 39.61
C GLN A 574 -21.79 -29.28 38.23
N ALA A 575 -22.86 -28.84 37.57
CA ALA A 575 -22.76 -28.14 36.30
C ALA A 575 -22.06 -26.78 36.42
N ILE A 576 -22.37 -25.99 37.46
CA ILE A 576 -21.67 -24.72 37.75
C ILE A 576 -20.17 -24.95 37.97
N LEU A 577 -19.80 -25.97 38.75
CA LEU A 577 -18.39 -26.32 38.98
C LEU A 577 -17.71 -26.85 37.71
N GLY A 578 -18.45 -27.59 36.86
CA GLY A 578 -17.98 -28.09 35.57
C GLY A 578 -17.57 -26.98 34.62
N ILE A 579 -18.30 -25.85 34.61
CA ILE A 579 -17.94 -24.66 33.80
C ILE A 579 -16.56 -24.14 34.19
N GLN A 580 -16.29 -23.96 35.49
CA GLN A 580 -14.99 -23.48 35.96
C GLN A 580 -13.86 -24.48 35.65
N GLN A 581 -14.13 -25.78 35.74
CA GLN A 581 -13.15 -26.81 35.37
C GLN A 581 -12.82 -26.79 33.88
N GLU A 582 -13.81 -26.57 33.02
CA GLU A 582 -13.57 -26.47 31.57
C GLU A 582 -12.75 -25.22 31.23
N VAL A 583 -13.02 -24.09 31.90
CA VAL A 583 -12.18 -22.88 31.79
C VAL A 583 -10.74 -23.21 32.18
N GLN A 584 -10.51 -23.84 33.34
CA GLN A 584 -9.16 -24.21 33.80
C GLN A 584 -8.45 -25.14 32.81
N LYS A 585 -9.18 -26.08 32.20
CA LYS A 585 -8.67 -27.02 31.20
C LYS A 585 -8.27 -26.30 29.91
N ILE A 586 -9.03 -25.32 29.45
CA ILE A 586 -8.67 -24.48 28.28
C ILE A 586 -7.36 -23.73 28.56
N PHE A 587 -7.24 -23.08 29.72
CA PHE A 587 -5.99 -22.39 30.08
C PHE A 587 -4.78 -23.33 30.16
N ASN A 588 -4.93 -24.49 30.81
CA ASN A 588 -3.84 -25.46 30.98
C ASN A 588 -3.41 -26.10 29.66
N SER A 589 -4.35 -26.38 28.75
CA SER A 589 -4.07 -27.06 27.48
C SER A 589 -3.42 -26.14 26.44
N TYR A 590 -3.79 -24.85 26.43
CA TYR A 590 -3.28 -23.89 25.45
C TYR A 590 -2.19 -22.95 25.99
N GLY A 591 -1.82 -23.07 27.26
CA GLY A 591 -0.71 -22.31 27.86
C GLY A 591 -0.94 -20.80 27.94
N ILE A 592 -2.20 -20.36 27.93
CA ILE A 592 -2.57 -18.94 28.04
C ILE A 592 -2.23 -18.47 29.45
N ARG A 593 -1.44 -17.40 29.57
CA ARG A 593 -1.05 -16.83 30.86
C ARG A 593 -2.03 -15.72 31.26
N GLY A 594 -3.26 -16.12 31.58
CA GLY A 594 -4.33 -15.20 32.02
C GLY A 594 -4.69 -15.34 33.50
N ASN A 595 -5.37 -14.34 34.04
CA ASN A 595 -5.88 -14.37 35.40
C ASN A 595 -7.13 -15.27 35.46
N PHE A 596 -7.16 -16.25 36.37
CA PHE A 596 -8.23 -17.26 36.49
C PHE A 596 -9.53 -16.73 37.10
N THR A 597 -9.57 -15.46 37.46
CA THR A 597 -10.67 -14.83 38.18
C THR A 597 -11.78 -14.40 37.23
N ASN A 598 -12.99 -14.89 37.47
CA ASN A 598 -14.19 -14.49 36.73
C ASN A 598 -14.53 -13.01 37.02
N PRO A 599 -14.53 -12.11 36.02
CA PRO A 599 -14.83 -10.70 36.23
C PRO A 599 -16.33 -10.38 36.39
N TYR A 600 -17.23 -11.32 36.07
CA TYR A 600 -18.69 -11.11 36.07
C TYR A 600 -19.40 -11.64 37.32
N SER A 601 -18.70 -12.36 38.20
CA SER A 601 -19.28 -12.90 39.43
C SER A 601 -18.35 -12.67 40.61
N THR A 602 -18.92 -12.21 41.72
CA THR A 602 -18.21 -12.11 43.01
C THR A 602 -18.18 -13.44 43.76
N ILE A 603 -18.97 -14.43 43.31
CA ILE A 603 -19.18 -15.70 44.01
C ILE A 603 -18.13 -16.71 43.54
N SER A 604 -17.25 -17.08 44.46
CA SER A 604 -16.21 -18.08 44.19
C SER A 604 -16.77 -19.51 44.22
N THR A 605 -16.08 -20.44 43.56
CA THR A 605 -16.44 -21.87 43.61
C THR A 605 -16.33 -22.43 45.02
N GLU A 606 -15.39 -21.93 45.83
CA GLU A 606 -15.22 -22.29 47.24
C GLU A 606 -16.42 -21.84 48.08
N GLU A 607 -16.94 -20.63 47.82
CA GLU A 607 -18.13 -20.12 48.52
C GLU A 607 -19.37 -20.96 48.20
N VAL A 608 -19.58 -21.33 46.93
CA VAL A 608 -20.67 -22.22 46.51
C VAL A 608 -20.58 -23.57 47.21
N MET A 609 -19.38 -24.17 47.29
CA MET A 609 -19.19 -25.43 48.00
C MET A 609 -19.48 -25.29 49.50
N SER A 610 -18.99 -24.24 50.14
CA SER A 610 -19.21 -24.02 51.57
C SER A 610 -20.67 -23.80 51.92
N LYS A 611 -21.43 -23.02 51.13
CA LYS A 611 -22.87 -22.82 51.34
C LYS A 611 -23.67 -24.10 51.11
N TRP A 612 -23.32 -24.87 50.08
CA TRP A 612 -23.94 -26.18 49.82
C TRP A 612 -23.76 -27.16 50.99
N ASP A 613 -22.54 -27.24 51.54
CA ASP A 613 -22.26 -28.11 52.69
C ASP A 613 -23.06 -27.69 53.94
N LYS A 614 -23.27 -26.37 54.14
CA LYS A 614 -24.14 -25.87 55.21
C LYS A 614 -25.61 -26.28 55.01
N VAL A 615 -26.17 -26.12 53.80
CA VAL A 615 -27.52 -26.58 53.47
C VAL A 615 -27.66 -28.08 53.76
N LYS A 616 -26.73 -28.91 53.27
CA LYS A 616 -26.73 -30.35 53.54
C LYS A 616 -26.67 -30.71 55.03
N LYS A 617 -25.98 -29.90 55.84
CA LYS A 617 -25.90 -30.10 57.29
C LYS A 617 -27.20 -29.72 58.02
N LEU A 618 -27.90 -28.69 57.55
CA LEU A 618 -29.14 -28.19 58.15
C LEU A 618 -30.33 -29.12 57.89
N VAL A 619 -30.37 -29.81 56.75
CA VAL A 619 -31.48 -30.69 56.38
C VAL A 619 -31.78 -31.77 57.44
N PRO A 620 -30.81 -32.60 57.90
CA PRO A 620 -31.04 -33.57 58.96
C PRO A 620 -31.39 -32.94 60.32
N GLN A 621 -30.91 -31.73 60.59
CA GLN A 621 -31.24 -31.02 61.84
C GLN A 621 -32.71 -30.59 61.85
N ARG A 622 -33.21 -30.10 60.71
CA ARG A 622 -34.62 -29.77 60.52
C ARG A 622 -35.52 -30.99 60.62
N ASP A 623 -35.11 -32.13 60.03
CA ASP A 623 -35.81 -33.42 60.19
C ASP A 623 -35.98 -33.78 61.68
N GLY A 624 -34.89 -33.68 62.46
CA GLY A 624 -34.92 -33.95 63.89
C GLY A 624 -35.88 -33.03 64.65
N ALA A 625 -35.80 -31.71 64.41
CA ALA A 625 -36.65 -30.72 65.07
C ALA A 625 -38.14 -30.92 64.77
N LEU A 626 -38.51 -31.20 63.52
CA LEU A 626 -39.90 -31.47 63.14
C LEU A 626 -40.42 -32.77 63.77
N GLN A 627 -39.57 -33.80 63.88
CA GLN A 627 -39.96 -35.07 64.49
C GLN A 627 -40.16 -34.95 66.01
N GLU A 628 -39.32 -34.18 66.68
CA GLU A 628 -39.47 -33.87 68.11
C GLU A 628 -40.79 -33.10 68.38
N GLU A 629 -41.12 -32.13 67.53
CA GLU A 629 -42.39 -31.40 67.64
C GLU A 629 -43.60 -32.31 67.38
N LEU A 630 -43.53 -33.18 66.36
CA LEU A 630 -44.60 -34.15 66.08
C LEU A 630 -44.83 -35.07 67.28
N ALA A 631 -43.76 -35.56 67.91
CA ALA A 631 -43.85 -36.36 69.12
C ALA A 631 -44.51 -35.59 70.28
N ARG A 632 -44.18 -34.30 70.45
CA ARG A 632 -44.79 -33.42 71.44
C ARG A 632 -46.30 -33.24 71.18
N GLN A 633 -46.70 -32.96 69.94
CA GLN A 633 -48.12 -32.80 69.59
C GLN A 633 -48.92 -34.11 69.75
N HIS A 634 -48.32 -35.27 69.47
CA HIS A 634 -48.93 -36.55 69.79
C HIS A 634 -49.10 -36.78 71.30
N ALA A 635 -48.12 -36.37 72.12
CA ALA A 635 -48.26 -36.43 73.57
C ALA A 635 -49.38 -35.51 74.07
N ASN A 636 -49.48 -34.29 73.54
CA ASN A 636 -50.53 -33.33 73.84
C ASN A 636 -51.93 -33.89 73.51
N GLU A 637 -52.09 -34.51 72.34
CA GLU A 637 -53.37 -35.12 71.93
C GLU A 637 -53.76 -36.31 72.82
N ARG A 638 -52.79 -37.09 73.32
CA ARG A 638 -53.05 -38.15 74.31
C ARG A 638 -53.56 -37.58 75.63
N LEU A 639 -52.97 -36.49 76.12
CA LEU A 639 -53.43 -35.81 77.34
C LEU A 639 -54.87 -35.29 77.16
N ARG A 640 -55.17 -34.62 76.03
CA ARG A 640 -56.54 -34.19 75.69
C ARG A 640 -57.52 -35.37 75.74
N HIS A 641 -57.18 -36.49 75.12
CA HIS A 641 -58.03 -37.69 75.14
C HIS A 641 -58.20 -38.28 76.54
N GLN A 642 -57.13 -38.39 77.34
CA GLN A 642 -57.18 -38.95 78.69
C GLN A 642 -58.13 -38.16 79.60
N PHE A 643 -57.97 -36.83 79.62
CA PHE A 643 -58.87 -35.95 80.37
C PHE A 643 -60.32 -36.07 79.88
N ALA A 644 -60.54 -36.06 78.56
CA ALA A 644 -61.89 -36.13 78.00
C ALA A 644 -62.61 -37.44 78.33
N VAL A 645 -61.90 -38.59 78.26
CA VAL A 645 -62.47 -39.90 78.61
C VAL A 645 -62.94 -39.92 80.06
N GLN A 646 -62.14 -39.39 81.00
CA GLN A 646 -62.52 -39.32 82.41
C GLN A 646 -63.65 -38.33 82.65
N ALA A 647 -63.56 -37.11 82.10
CA ALA A 647 -64.57 -36.06 82.26
C ALA A 647 -65.95 -36.47 81.72
N ASN A 648 -65.99 -37.15 80.57
CA ASN A 648 -67.23 -37.64 79.95
C ASN A 648 -67.92 -38.75 80.74
N ILE A 649 -67.21 -39.43 81.66
CA ILE A 649 -67.79 -40.41 82.60
C ILE A 649 -68.25 -39.71 83.87
N ILE A 650 -67.40 -38.83 84.41
CA ILE A 650 -67.62 -38.16 85.69
C ILE A 650 -68.79 -37.17 85.61
N GLY A 651 -68.89 -36.37 84.56
CA GLY A 651 -69.94 -35.36 84.40
C GLY A 651 -71.36 -35.95 84.52
N PRO A 652 -71.73 -36.94 83.68
CA PRO A 652 -73.03 -37.61 83.78
C PRO A 652 -73.26 -38.35 85.10
N TRP A 653 -72.20 -38.91 85.71
CA TRP A 653 -72.29 -39.59 87.01
C TRP A 653 -72.72 -38.62 88.12
N ILE A 654 -72.14 -37.41 88.15
CA ILE A 654 -72.50 -36.36 89.11
C ILE A 654 -73.97 -35.97 88.92
N GLN A 655 -74.39 -35.71 87.68
CA GLN A 655 -75.76 -35.31 87.37
C GLN A 655 -76.78 -36.38 87.83
N THR A 656 -76.53 -37.64 87.50
CA THR A 656 -77.41 -38.76 87.88
C THR A 656 -77.55 -38.87 89.40
N ARG A 657 -76.45 -38.65 90.15
CA ARG A 657 -76.46 -38.77 91.60
C ARG A 657 -77.18 -37.60 92.29
N VAL A 658 -77.06 -36.38 91.75
CA VAL A 658 -77.85 -35.23 92.22
C VAL A 658 -79.36 -35.50 92.03
N GLU A 659 -79.75 -36.05 90.87
CA GLU A 659 -81.14 -36.41 90.59
C GLU A 659 -81.67 -37.56 91.47
N GLU A 660 -80.81 -38.51 91.84
CA GLU A 660 -81.14 -39.61 92.76
C GLU A 660 -81.39 -39.11 94.19
N ILE A 661 -80.51 -38.25 94.73
CA ILE A 661 -80.71 -37.64 96.05
C ILE A 661 -82.01 -36.84 96.09
N GLY A 662 -82.31 -36.08 95.02
CA GLY A 662 -83.57 -35.35 94.91
C GLY A 662 -84.81 -36.25 94.95
N ARG A 663 -84.74 -37.47 94.39
CA ARG A 663 -85.82 -38.45 94.44
C ARG A 663 -86.01 -39.08 95.82
N CYS A 664 -84.93 -39.37 96.55
CA CYS A 664 -85.00 -39.96 97.89
C CYS A 664 -85.78 -39.09 98.89
N SER A 665 -85.70 -37.76 98.75
CA SER A 665 -86.49 -36.84 99.58
C SER A 665 -88.00 -36.85 99.27
N LEU A 666 -88.43 -37.39 98.12
CA LEU A 666 -89.81 -37.30 97.62
C LEU A 666 -90.63 -38.60 97.75
N GLU A 667 -90.00 -39.77 97.85
CA GLU A 667 -90.68 -41.07 97.81
C GLU A 667 -91.31 -41.49 99.16
N LEU A 668 -92.55 -42.00 99.07
CA LEU A 668 -93.59 -42.12 100.11
C LEU A 668 -93.60 -43.46 100.89
N GLY A 669 -92.60 -44.31 100.74
CA GLY A 669 -92.61 -45.67 101.30
C GLY A 669 -91.34 -46.01 102.05
N GLY A 670 -91.29 -45.67 103.34
CA GLY A 670 -90.19 -46.04 104.23
C GLY A 670 -90.27 -45.32 105.56
N THR A 671 -89.64 -45.88 106.59
CA THR A 671 -89.45 -45.15 107.86
C THR A 671 -88.44 -44.02 107.64
N LEU A 672 -88.46 -42.98 108.49
CA LEU A 672 -87.46 -41.90 108.40
C LEU A 672 -86.04 -42.47 108.58
N GLU A 673 -85.94 -43.56 109.33
CA GLU A 673 -84.74 -44.36 109.55
C GLU A 673 -84.24 -45.05 108.27
N ASP A 674 -85.13 -45.58 107.42
CA ASP A 674 -84.76 -46.19 106.13
C ASP A 674 -84.25 -45.14 105.14
N GLN A 675 -84.93 -43.98 105.06
CA GLN A 675 -84.51 -42.86 104.21
C GLN A 675 -83.15 -42.30 104.64
N MET A 676 -82.92 -42.15 105.95
CA MET A 676 -81.63 -41.77 106.52
C MET A 676 -80.52 -42.78 106.17
N THR A 677 -80.83 -44.06 106.26
CA THR A 677 -79.87 -45.13 105.95
C THR A 677 -79.50 -45.12 104.46
N HIS A 678 -80.48 -44.88 103.58
CA HIS A 678 -80.23 -44.75 102.13
C HIS A 678 -79.39 -43.52 101.79
N LEU A 679 -79.67 -42.35 102.38
CA LEU A 679 -78.85 -41.16 102.17
C LEU A 679 -77.42 -41.33 102.70
N LYS A 680 -77.23 -41.96 103.86
CA LYS A 680 -75.89 -42.30 104.38
C LYS A 680 -75.14 -43.29 103.49
N GLN A 681 -75.84 -44.21 102.83
CA GLN A 681 -75.24 -45.08 101.81
C GLN A 681 -74.82 -44.30 100.56
N CYS A 682 -75.67 -43.40 100.06
CA CYS A 682 -75.32 -42.51 98.96
C CYS A 682 -74.12 -41.61 99.28
N GLU A 683 -74.04 -41.09 100.50
CA GLU A 683 -72.90 -40.30 100.99
C GLU A 683 -71.61 -41.12 100.96
N HIS A 684 -71.64 -42.35 101.47
CA HIS A 684 -70.49 -43.25 101.41
C HIS A 684 -70.06 -43.57 99.96
N LEU A 685 -71.02 -43.74 99.03
CA LEU A 685 -70.72 -43.92 97.61
C LEU A 685 -70.08 -42.69 96.97
N ILE A 686 -70.50 -41.48 97.36
CA ILE A 686 -69.91 -40.22 96.89
C ILE A 686 -68.49 -40.07 97.43
N VAL A 687 -68.26 -40.31 98.72
CA VAL A 687 -66.91 -40.27 99.32
C VAL A 687 -65.96 -41.26 98.63
N ASN A 688 -66.42 -42.47 98.33
CA ASN A 688 -65.61 -43.46 97.62
C ASN A 688 -65.30 -43.09 96.16
N TYR A 689 -66.08 -42.21 95.55
CA TYR A 689 -65.85 -41.76 94.18
C TYR A 689 -64.87 -40.57 94.08
N LYS A 690 -64.53 -39.93 95.21
CA LYS A 690 -63.58 -38.79 95.31
C LYS A 690 -62.23 -39.02 94.63
N PRO A 691 -61.57 -40.19 94.72
CA PRO A 691 -60.28 -40.42 94.05
C PRO A 691 -60.34 -40.29 92.52
N ASN A 692 -61.50 -40.54 91.90
CA ASN A 692 -61.66 -40.37 90.45
C ASN A 692 -61.68 -38.89 90.05
N ILE A 693 -62.20 -38.01 90.91
CA ILE A 693 -62.14 -36.55 90.72
C ILE A 693 -60.70 -36.06 90.86
N ASP A 694 -59.98 -36.57 91.86
CA ASP A 694 -58.58 -36.20 92.09
C ASP A 694 -57.66 -36.66 90.95
N LYS A 695 -57.96 -37.81 90.35
CA LYS A 695 -57.27 -38.27 89.14
C LYS A 695 -57.53 -37.34 87.95
N LEU A 696 -58.78 -36.91 87.74
CA LEU A 696 -59.12 -35.97 86.68
C LEU A 696 -58.44 -34.60 86.88
N GLU A 697 -58.31 -34.15 88.13
CA GLU A 697 -57.57 -32.94 88.50
C GLU A 697 -56.07 -33.07 88.15
N GLY A 698 -55.46 -34.24 88.40
CA GLY A 698 -54.09 -34.54 87.97
C GLY A 698 -53.92 -34.53 86.44
N ASP A 699 -54.86 -35.13 85.71
CA ASP A 699 -54.87 -35.09 84.24
C ASP A 699 -55.01 -33.65 83.71
N HIS A 700 -55.80 -32.80 84.39
CA HIS A 700 -55.94 -31.37 84.06
C HIS A 700 -54.64 -30.58 84.30
N GLN A 701 -53.94 -30.87 85.40
CA GLN A 701 -52.66 -30.22 85.71
C GLN A 701 -51.61 -30.51 84.63
N LEU A 702 -51.50 -31.76 84.17
CA LEU A 702 -50.58 -32.14 83.09
C LEU A 702 -50.90 -31.42 81.77
N ILE A 703 -52.18 -31.21 81.47
CA ILE A 703 -52.65 -30.43 80.31
C ILE A 703 -52.20 -28.97 80.42
N GLN A 704 -52.33 -28.35 81.60
CA GLN A 704 -51.93 -26.96 81.84
C GLN A 704 -50.39 -26.78 81.78
N GLU A 705 -49.64 -27.69 82.40
CA GLU A 705 -48.17 -27.69 82.35
C GLU A 705 -47.65 -27.88 80.91
N SER A 706 -48.41 -28.60 80.08
CA SER A 706 -48.14 -28.78 78.65
C SER A 706 -48.67 -27.63 77.77
N LEU A 707 -49.20 -26.55 78.38
CA LEU A 707 -49.75 -25.36 77.72
C LEU A 707 -50.88 -25.64 76.72
N ILE A 708 -51.72 -26.64 77.02
CA ILE A 708 -52.88 -27.00 76.22
C ILE A 708 -54.12 -26.35 76.83
N PHE A 709 -54.80 -25.48 76.09
CA PHE A 709 -55.96 -24.73 76.61
C PHE A 709 -57.30 -25.21 76.05
N ASP A 710 -57.27 -26.01 75.00
CA ASP A 710 -58.45 -26.50 74.30
C ASP A 710 -58.53 -28.03 74.34
N ASN A 711 -59.75 -28.54 74.46
CA ASN A 711 -60.02 -29.97 74.35
C ASN A 711 -61.29 -30.22 73.53
N LYS A 712 -61.09 -30.59 72.26
CA LYS A 712 -62.18 -30.92 71.32
C LYS A 712 -62.93 -32.22 71.63
N HIS A 713 -62.43 -33.04 72.56
CA HIS A 713 -62.97 -34.39 72.84
C HIS A 713 -64.00 -34.43 73.98
N THR A 714 -64.25 -33.31 74.65
CA THR A 714 -65.25 -33.20 75.72
C THR A 714 -65.86 -31.81 75.78
N SER A 715 -67.14 -31.71 76.12
CA SER A 715 -67.81 -30.45 76.45
C SER A 715 -67.68 -30.09 77.94
N TYR A 716 -67.19 -31.01 78.77
CA TYR A 716 -66.99 -30.78 80.19
C TYR A 716 -65.61 -30.15 80.42
N THR A 717 -65.61 -28.93 80.94
CA THR A 717 -64.39 -28.31 81.46
C THR A 717 -64.19 -28.73 82.91
N MET A 718 -62.96 -28.62 83.43
CA MET A 718 -62.69 -28.97 84.83
C MET A 718 -63.56 -28.15 85.79
N GLU A 719 -63.83 -26.89 85.44
CA GLU A 719 -64.70 -26.02 86.24
C GLU A 719 -66.14 -26.54 86.35
N HIS A 720 -66.71 -27.06 85.25
CA HIS A 720 -68.04 -27.68 85.29
C HIS A 720 -68.07 -28.89 86.23
N ILE A 721 -67.00 -29.69 86.27
CA ILE A 721 -66.91 -30.87 87.14
C ILE A 721 -66.76 -30.47 88.61
N ARG A 722 -65.92 -29.45 88.92
CA ARG A 722 -65.74 -28.95 90.28
C ARG A 722 -67.03 -28.42 90.87
N VAL A 723 -67.71 -27.51 90.16
CA VAL A 723 -69.00 -26.94 90.60
C VAL A 723 -70.05 -28.03 90.77
N GLY A 724 -70.15 -28.96 89.82
CA GLY A 724 -71.08 -30.08 89.91
C GLY A 724 -70.83 -30.98 91.13
N TRP A 725 -69.56 -31.26 91.43
CA TRP A 725 -69.16 -32.08 92.57
C TRP A 725 -69.43 -31.40 93.92
N GLU A 726 -69.12 -30.11 94.04
CA GLU A 726 -69.41 -29.32 95.25
C GLU A 726 -70.92 -29.20 95.51
N LEU A 727 -71.71 -29.00 94.46
CA LEU A 727 -73.17 -28.97 94.55
C LEU A 727 -73.73 -30.32 95.02
N LEU A 728 -73.18 -31.43 94.53
CA LEU A 728 -73.57 -32.78 94.95
C LEU A 728 -73.33 -32.99 96.45
N LEU A 729 -72.15 -32.61 96.95
CA LEU A 729 -71.79 -32.72 98.37
C LEU A 729 -72.68 -31.88 99.28
N THR A 730 -72.96 -30.64 98.89
CA THR A 730 -73.84 -29.74 99.67
C THR A 730 -75.29 -30.22 99.67
N THR A 731 -75.78 -30.75 98.53
CA THR A 731 -77.15 -31.27 98.40
C THR A 731 -77.38 -32.49 99.29
N ILE A 732 -76.42 -33.43 99.35
CA ILE A 732 -76.57 -34.61 100.21
C ILE A 732 -76.47 -34.26 101.71
N ALA A 733 -75.55 -33.37 102.10
CA ALA A 733 -75.41 -32.95 103.48
C ALA A 733 -76.69 -32.23 103.99
N ARG A 734 -77.27 -31.36 103.16
CA ARG A 734 -78.53 -30.65 103.51
C ARG A 734 -79.70 -31.62 103.69
N THR A 735 -79.88 -32.54 102.76
CA THR A 735 -81.01 -33.52 102.81
C THR A 735 -80.88 -34.49 103.98
N ILE A 736 -79.66 -34.92 104.34
CA ILE A 736 -79.41 -35.70 105.56
C ILE A 736 -79.82 -34.88 106.80
N ASN A 737 -79.36 -33.64 106.93
CA ASN A 737 -79.67 -32.80 108.09
C ASN A 737 -81.18 -32.51 108.24
N GLU A 738 -81.89 -32.32 107.12
CA GLU A 738 -83.35 -32.15 107.11
C GLU A 738 -84.08 -33.36 107.68
N ILE A 739 -83.66 -34.59 107.33
CA ILE A 739 -84.27 -35.82 107.86
C ILE A 739 -83.87 -36.05 109.33
N GLU A 740 -82.62 -35.77 109.74
CA GLU A 740 -82.20 -35.90 111.14
C GLU A 740 -83.01 -34.98 112.06
N THR A 741 -83.26 -33.74 111.63
CA THR A 741 -84.07 -32.77 112.38
C THR A 741 -85.52 -33.25 112.56
N GLN A 742 -86.10 -33.88 111.53
CA GLN A 742 -87.46 -34.43 111.60
C GLN A 742 -87.59 -35.59 112.61
N ILE A 743 -86.55 -36.42 112.74
CA ILE A 743 -86.52 -37.52 113.74
C ILE A 743 -86.52 -36.95 115.16
N LEU A 744 -85.73 -35.91 115.42
CA LEU A 744 -85.62 -35.27 116.74
C LEU A 744 -86.95 -34.68 117.25
N THR A 745 -87.72 -34.00 116.39
CA THR A 745 -89.01 -33.40 116.78
C THR A 745 -90.03 -34.45 117.22
N ARG A 746 -90.10 -35.58 116.51
CA ARG A 746 -91.00 -36.69 116.84
C ARG A 746 -90.75 -37.19 118.26
N ASP A 747 -89.48 -37.39 118.61
CA ASP A 747 -89.08 -38.03 119.87
C ASP A 747 -89.22 -37.07 121.08
N ALA A 748 -88.97 -35.77 120.91
CA ALA A 748 -89.01 -34.80 122.01
C ALA A 748 -90.42 -34.47 122.53
N LYS A 749 -91.44 -34.54 121.66
CA LYS A 749 -92.83 -34.18 121.99
C LYS A 749 -93.73 -35.37 122.33
N GLY A 750 -93.18 -36.59 122.36
CA GLY A 750 -93.91 -37.80 122.72
C GLY A 750 -95.05 -38.17 121.76
N ILE A 751 -94.94 -37.76 120.48
CA ILE A 751 -95.98 -37.99 119.46
C ILE A 751 -95.84 -39.42 118.92
N SER A 752 -96.95 -40.18 118.89
CA SER A 752 -96.93 -41.54 118.34
C SER A 752 -96.73 -41.55 116.81
N GLN A 753 -96.17 -42.62 116.28
CA GLN A 753 -95.84 -42.71 114.85
C GLN A 753 -97.10 -42.66 113.95
N GLU A 754 -98.24 -43.14 114.44
CA GLU A 754 -99.53 -43.01 113.75
C GLU A 754 -100.03 -41.56 113.74
N GLN A 755 -99.95 -40.83 114.87
CA GLN A 755 -100.32 -39.41 114.92
C GLN A 755 -99.41 -38.54 114.06
N MET A 756 -98.10 -38.82 114.05
CA MET A 756 -97.16 -38.09 113.19
C MET A 756 -97.45 -38.36 111.70
N ASN A 757 -97.82 -39.59 111.36
CA ASN A 757 -98.24 -39.94 109.99
C ASN A 757 -99.59 -39.29 109.63
N GLU A 758 -100.53 -39.17 110.57
CA GLU A 758 -101.78 -38.44 110.35
C GLU A 758 -101.54 -36.93 110.13
N PHE A 759 -100.72 -36.30 110.98
CA PHE A 759 -100.34 -34.89 110.78
C PHE A 759 -99.60 -34.69 109.45
N ARG A 760 -98.72 -35.62 109.07
CA ARG A 760 -98.00 -35.58 107.79
C ARG A 760 -98.91 -35.81 106.58
N SER A 761 -99.86 -36.73 106.68
CA SER A 761 -100.86 -36.97 105.65
C SER A 761 -101.77 -35.76 105.48
N SER A 762 -102.14 -35.12 106.60
CA SER A 762 -102.98 -33.92 106.61
C SER A 762 -102.23 -32.73 106.00
N PHE A 763 -100.99 -32.48 106.43
CA PHE A 763 -100.15 -31.41 105.88
C PHE A 763 -99.90 -31.60 104.38
N LYS A 764 -99.62 -32.83 103.93
CA LYS A 764 -99.39 -33.12 102.51
C LYS A 764 -100.66 -33.05 101.66
N HIS A 765 -101.84 -33.30 102.23
CA HIS A 765 -103.10 -33.14 101.51
C HIS A 765 -103.32 -31.68 101.11
N PHE A 766 -102.87 -30.74 101.94
CA PHE A 766 -103.01 -29.31 101.72
C PHE A 766 -101.76 -28.64 101.10
N ASP A 767 -100.56 -29.26 101.14
CA ASP A 767 -99.38 -28.82 100.37
C ASP A 767 -99.52 -29.15 98.86
N ARG A 768 -100.20 -28.26 98.13
CA ARG A 768 -100.42 -28.38 96.67
C ARG A 768 -99.14 -28.21 95.85
N LYS A 769 -98.15 -27.47 96.36
CA LYS A 769 -96.91 -27.13 95.63
C LYS A 769 -95.82 -28.20 95.81
N LYS A 770 -95.99 -29.13 96.75
CA LYS A 770 -95.03 -30.20 97.08
C LYS A 770 -93.62 -29.67 97.35
N ASN A 771 -93.53 -28.45 97.88
CA ASN A 771 -92.27 -27.79 98.23
C ASN A 771 -91.98 -27.93 99.74
N GLY A 772 -92.83 -28.65 100.49
CA GLY A 772 -92.63 -28.90 101.92
C GLY A 772 -93.13 -27.78 102.84
N ALA A 773 -93.93 -26.84 102.32
CA ALA A 773 -94.51 -25.75 103.10
C ALA A 773 -95.96 -25.46 102.66
N MET A 774 -96.85 -25.16 103.62
CA MET A 774 -98.24 -24.78 103.33
C MET A 774 -98.36 -23.26 103.30
N ASP A 775 -98.99 -22.71 102.26
CA ASP A 775 -99.28 -21.29 102.19
C ASP A 775 -100.38 -20.91 103.20
N THR A 776 -100.54 -19.61 103.47
CA THR A 776 -101.50 -19.09 104.45
C THR A 776 -102.93 -19.59 104.25
N ASP A 777 -103.37 -19.68 103.00
CA ASP A 777 -104.73 -20.11 102.63
C ASP A 777 -104.91 -21.62 102.82
N ASP A 778 -103.86 -22.40 102.52
CA ASP A 778 -103.86 -23.86 102.68
C ASP A 778 -103.82 -24.24 104.17
N PHE A 779 -103.06 -23.50 105.00
CA PHE A 779 -103.06 -23.68 106.45
C PHE A 779 -104.41 -23.31 107.07
N ARG A 780 -105.06 -22.24 106.57
CA ARG A 780 -106.42 -21.87 107.00
C ARG A 780 -107.43 -22.97 106.68
N ALA A 781 -107.38 -23.53 105.48
CA ALA A 781 -108.24 -24.64 105.09
C ALA A 781 -107.99 -25.90 105.95
N CYS A 782 -106.73 -26.17 106.30
CA CYS A 782 -106.35 -27.27 107.18
C CYS A 782 -106.98 -27.12 108.58
N LEU A 783 -106.87 -25.95 109.22
CA LEU A 783 -107.45 -25.71 110.55
C LEU A 783 -108.98 -25.83 110.58
N ILE A 784 -109.66 -25.32 109.55
CA ILE A 784 -111.12 -25.48 109.40
C ILE A 784 -111.50 -26.96 109.29
N SER A 785 -110.74 -27.73 108.49
CA SER A 785 -110.97 -29.18 108.34
C SER A 785 -110.73 -29.97 109.62
N MET A 786 -109.92 -29.47 110.55
CA MET A 786 -109.68 -30.08 111.87
C MET A 786 -110.73 -29.67 112.91
N GLY A 787 -111.71 -28.84 112.55
CA GLY A 787 -112.85 -28.48 113.39
C GLY A 787 -112.75 -27.12 114.08
N TYR A 788 -111.73 -26.31 113.77
CA TYR A 788 -111.57 -24.97 114.32
C TYR A 788 -112.19 -23.91 113.38
N ASP A 789 -113.34 -23.34 113.74
CA ASP A 789 -113.97 -22.23 113.00
C ASP A 789 -113.60 -20.90 113.67
N LEU A 790 -112.50 -20.29 113.20
CA LEU A 790 -111.85 -19.14 113.82
C LEU A 790 -112.05 -17.88 112.98
N GLY A 791 -112.41 -16.76 113.62
CA GLY A 791 -112.54 -15.45 112.97
C GLY A 791 -111.19 -14.91 112.47
N GLU A 792 -111.19 -13.92 111.55
CA GLU A 792 -109.95 -13.37 110.95
C GLU A 792 -108.90 -12.90 111.97
N VAL A 793 -109.34 -12.27 113.05
CA VAL A 793 -108.44 -11.75 114.10
C VAL A 793 -107.74 -12.89 114.84
N GLU A 794 -108.46 -13.99 115.08
CA GLU A 794 -107.96 -15.14 115.80
C GLU A 794 -107.02 -15.99 114.93
N PHE A 795 -107.35 -16.15 113.64
CA PHE A 795 -106.45 -16.77 112.66
C PHE A 795 -105.16 -15.95 112.47
N ALA A 796 -105.24 -14.62 112.41
CA ALA A 796 -104.05 -13.76 112.31
C ALA A 796 -103.14 -13.90 113.53
N ARG A 797 -103.72 -14.04 114.74
CA ARG A 797 -102.96 -14.29 115.97
C ARG A 797 -102.27 -15.66 115.95
N ILE A 798 -102.95 -16.70 115.45
CA ILE A 798 -102.37 -18.03 115.30
C ILE A 798 -101.26 -18.03 114.25
N MET A 799 -101.46 -17.35 113.11
CA MET A 799 -100.45 -17.25 112.06
C MET A 799 -99.16 -16.59 112.57
N LEU A 800 -99.26 -15.56 113.41
CA LEU A 800 -98.09 -14.96 114.08
C LEU A 800 -97.34 -15.92 115.01
N LEU A 801 -98.06 -16.88 115.61
CA LEU A 801 -97.46 -17.86 116.51
C LEU A 801 -96.71 -18.98 115.76
N VAL A 802 -97.21 -19.33 114.57
CA VAL A 802 -96.71 -20.43 113.74
C VAL A 802 -95.67 -19.97 112.72
N ASP A 803 -95.77 -18.72 112.27
CA ASP A 803 -94.85 -18.05 111.36
C ASP A 803 -94.36 -16.72 111.96
N PRO A 804 -93.54 -16.76 113.04
CA PRO A 804 -92.97 -15.55 113.64
C PRO A 804 -92.03 -14.79 112.69
N ASN A 805 -91.63 -15.41 111.58
CA ASN A 805 -90.73 -14.86 110.57
C ASN A 805 -91.48 -14.12 109.46
N ALA A 806 -92.83 -14.15 109.46
CA ALA A 806 -93.69 -13.61 108.41
C ALA A 806 -93.32 -14.08 106.99
N SER A 807 -92.86 -15.32 106.87
CA SER A 807 -92.47 -15.93 105.60
C SER A 807 -93.67 -16.22 104.68
N GLY A 808 -94.89 -16.19 105.23
CA GLY A 808 -96.13 -16.47 104.52
C GLY A 808 -96.36 -17.95 104.24
N ALA A 809 -95.46 -18.82 104.71
CA ALA A 809 -95.52 -20.25 104.51
C ALA A 809 -95.26 -20.98 105.84
N VAL A 810 -96.20 -21.84 106.21
CA VAL A 810 -96.12 -22.67 107.41
C VAL A 810 -95.35 -23.93 107.08
N THR A 811 -94.16 -24.07 107.67
CA THR A 811 -93.38 -25.31 107.56
C THR A 811 -94.04 -26.45 108.34
N PHE A 812 -93.76 -27.69 107.97
CA PHE A 812 -94.28 -28.86 108.67
C PHE A 812 -93.92 -28.86 110.16
N GLN A 813 -92.75 -28.32 110.51
CA GLN A 813 -92.28 -28.20 111.88
C GLN A 813 -93.15 -27.23 112.69
N SER A 814 -93.37 -26.02 112.17
CA SER A 814 -94.22 -25.02 112.82
C SER A 814 -95.66 -25.52 113.01
N PHE A 815 -96.17 -26.27 112.03
CA PHE A 815 -97.51 -26.88 112.08
C PHE A 815 -97.65 -27.86 113.27
N ILE A 816 -96.68 -28.74 113.48
CA ILE A 816 -96.67 -29.68 114.62
C ILE A 816 -96.55 -28.93 115.95
N ASP A 817 -95.76 -27.87 115.99
CA ASP A 817 -95.54 -27.10 117.22
C ASP A 817 -96.80 -26.37 117.71
N PHE A 818 -97.64 -25.93 116.78
CA PHE A 818 -98.94 -25.34 117.09
C PHE A 818 -99.92 -26.36 117.69
N MET A 819 -100.13 -27.49 117.01
CA MET A 819 -101.13 -28.49 117.39
C MET A 819 -100.90 -29.10 118.78
N THR A 820 -99.66 -29.04 119.28
CA THR A 820 -99.27 -29.61 120.58
C THR A 820 -99.35 -28.63 121.75
N ARG A 821 -99.54 -27.32 121.51
CA ARG A 821 -99.41 -26.26 122.54
C ARG A 821 -100.72 -25.84 123.22
N GLU A 822 -101.88 -26.07 122.62
CA GLU A 822 -103.20 -25.67 123.18
C GLU A 822 -103.73 -26.53 124.35
N THR A 823 -103.04 -27.62 124.73
CA THR A 823 -103.61 -28.64 125.64
C THR A 823 -103.04 -28.65 127.08
N GLY A 824 -102.39 -27.59 127.59
CA GLY A 824 -101.82 -27.55 128.97
C GLY A 824 -101.99 -26.24 129.76
N ASP A 825 -102.29 -26.32 131.07
CA ASP A 825 -102.51 -25.21 132.05
C ASP A 825 -101.21 -24.70 132.73
N THR A 826 -101.10 -23.38 133.06
CA THR A 826 -99.99 -22.75 133.85
C THR A 826 -100.44 -21.57 134.77
N ASP A 827 -99.82 -21.38 135.97
CA ASP A 827 -100.15 -20.42 137.08
C ASP A 827 -99.73 -18.92 136.89
N THR A 828 -100.32 -17.95 137.65
CA THR A 828 -100.24 -16.46 137.43
C THR A 828 -99.54 -15.59 138.51
N ALA A 829 -99.15 -14.35 138.13
CA ALA A 829 -98.34 -13.37 138.88
C ALA A 829 -98.82 -13.02 140.32
N ASP A 830 -100.12 -12.87 140.51
CA ASP A 830 -100.69 -12.34 141.76
C ASP A 830 -100.52 -13.32 142.93
N GLN A 831 -100.50 -14.63 142.66
CA GLN A 831 -100.26 -15.65 143.68
C GLN A 831 -98.83 -15.58 144.23
N VAL A 832 -97.87 -15.16 143.40
CA VAL A 832 -96.46 -15.02 143.79
C VAL A 832 -96.26 -13.76 144.64
N VAL A 833 -96.90 -12.64 144.30
CA VAL A 833 -96.88 -11.41 145.12
C VAL A 833 -97.44 -11.68 146.53
N ALA A 834 -98.57 -12.39 146.61
CA ALA A 834 -99.19 -12.73 147.89
C ALA A 834 -98.25 -13.56 148.78
N SER A 835 -97.47 -14.47 148.18
CA SER A 835 -96.49 -15.29 148.89
C SER A 835 -95.35 -14.44 149.47
N PHE A 836 -94.84 -13.46 148.73
CA PHE A 836 -93.79 -12.56 149.23
C PHE A 836 -94.27 -11.57 150.30
N ARG A 837 -95.55 -11.17 150.28
CA ARG A 837 -96.12 -10.33 151.35
C ARG A 837 -96.13 -11.04 152.71
N ILE A 838 -96.37 -12.35 152.71
CA ILE A 838 -96.32 -13.17 153.92
C ILE A 838 -94.88 -13.22 154.46
N LEU A 839 -93.89 -13.41 153.59
CA LEU A 839 -92.47 -13.42 153.94
C LEU A 839 -91.98 -12.09 154.56
N ALA A 840 -92.56 -10.95 154.14
CA ALA A 840 -92.19 -9.62 154.62
C ALA A 840 -92.86 -9.19 155.94
N THR A 841 -93.61 -10.08 156.61
CA THR A 841 -94.39 -9.76 157.83
C THR A 841 -95.31 -8.54 157.67
N ASP A 842 -96.11 -8.54 156.59
CA ASP A 842 -97.06 -7.47 156.22
C ASP A 842 -96.44 -6.08 155.98
N LYS A 843 -95.12 -6.00 155.85
CA LYS A 843 -94.46 -4.78 155.38
C LYS A 843 -94.54 -4.69 153.85
N PRO A 844 -94.66 -3.46 153.30
CA PRO A 844 -94.65 -3.25 151.85
C PRO A 844 -93.26 -3.44 151.21
N TYR A 845 -92.26 -3.83 151.99
CA TYR A 845 -90.90 -4.12 151.55
C TYR A 845 -90.36 -5.33 152.31
N ILE A 846 -89.39 -6.05 151.72
CA ILE A 846 -88.69 -7.16 152.34
C ILE A 846 -87.20 -6.83 152.47
N LEU A 847 -86.54 -7.25 153.55
CA LEU A 847 -85.11 -7.01 153.72
C LEU A 847 -84.27 -8.15 153.11
N ILE A 848 -83.04 -7.82 152.70
CA ILE A 848 -82.06 -8.78 152.16
C ILE A 848 -81.83 -9.95 153.12
N ASP A 849 -81.73 -9.66 154.42
CA ASP A 849 -81.52 -10.68 155.44
C ASP A 849 -82.77 -11.54 155.67
N GLU A 850 -83.98 -10.99 155.46
CA GLU A 850 -85.24 -11.74 155.52
C GLU A 850 -85.32 -12.73 154.33
N LEU A 851 -84.96 -12.31 153.11
CA LEU A 851 -84.89 -13.18 151.93
C LEU A 851 -83.85 -14.30 152.08
N ARG A 852 -82.65 -13.99 152.56
CA ARG A 852 -81.59 -15.00 152.78
C ARG A 852 -81.90 -15.99 153.90
N ARG A 853 -82.77 -15.61 154.85
CA ARG A 853 -83.18 -16.49 155.94
C ARG A 853 -84.28 -17.46 155.52
N GLU A 854 -85.25 -16.98 154.74
CA GLU A 854 -86.46 -17.75 154.43
C GLU A 854 -86.39 -18.48 153.06
N LEU A 855 -85.46 -18.11 152.16
CA LEU A 855 -85.27 -18.79 150.86
C LEU A 855 -83.89 -19.47 150.73
N PRO A 856 -83.78 -20.54 149.92
CA PRO A 856 -82.50 -21.15 149.57
C PRO A 856 -81.53 -20.14 148.95
N HIS A 857 -80.24 -20.28 149.25
CA HIS A 857 -79.20 -19.29 148.97
C HIS A 857 -79.21 -18.75 147.52
N ASP A 858 -79.34 -19.63 146.53
CA ASP A 858 -79.27 -19.23 145.12
C ASP A 858 -80.53 -18.46 144.67
N GLN A 859 -81.68 -18.80 145.23
CA GLN A 859 -82.95 -18.10 144.99
C GLN A 859 -82.97 -16.74 145.70
N ALA A 860 -82.43 -16.68 146.92
CA ALA A 860 -82.29 -15.44 147.67
C ALA A 860 -81.39 -14.44 146.94
N GLU A 861 -80.20 -14.85 146.49
CA GLU A 861 -79.29 -13.99 145.71
C GLU A 861 -79.91 -13.55 144.38
N TYR A 862 -80.61 -14.45 143.70
CA TYR A 862 -81.33 -14.13 142.47
C TYR A 862 -82.41 -13.05 142.72
N CYS A 863 -83.25 -13.22 143.74
CA CYS A 863 -84.25 -12.21 144.12
C CYS A 863 -83.60 -10.88 144.53
N ILE A 864 -82.51 -10.89 145.31
CA ILE A 864 -81.80 -9.67 145.73
C ILE A 864 -81.22 -8.92 144.52
N SER A 865 -80.69 -9.64 143.54
CA SER A 865 -80.09 -9.02 142.35
C SER A 865 -81.12 -8.40 141.39
N ARG A 866 -82.37 -8.85 141.45
CA ARG A 866 -83.44 -8.48 140.49
C ARG A 866 -84.56 -7.65 141.11
N MET A 867 -84.74 -7.66 142.43
CA MET A 867 -85.71 -6.80 143.12
C MET A 867 -85.15 -5.38 143.25
N PRO A 868 -85.91 -4.34 142.85
CA PRO A 868 -85.47 -2.96 143.02
C PRO A 868 -85.56 -2.51 144.50
N PRO A 869 -84.74 -1.54 144.92
CA PRO A 869 -84.78 -1.00 146.27
C PRO A 869 -86.07 -0.19 146.52
N TYR A 870 -86.68 -0.35 147.69
CA TYR A 870 -87.94 0.28 148.05
C TYR A 870 -87.74 1.74 148.52
N THR A 871 -88.35 2.72 147.83
CA THR A 871 -88.17 4.17 148.08
C THR A 871 -89.37 4.85 148.75
N GLY A 872 -90.29 4.09 149.36
CA GLY A 872 -91.50 4.63 150.01
C GLY A 872 -91.26 5.29 151.38
N PRO A 873 -92.23 6.07 151.91
CA PRO A 873 -92.11 6.74 153.22
C PRO A 873 -91.96 5.70 154.36
N GLY A 874 -90.84 5.75 155.07
CA GLY A 874 -90.45 4.75 156.08
C GLY A 874 -89.32 3.80 155.65
N ALA A 875 -88.69 4.05 154.49
CA ALA A 875 -87.58 3.26 153.97
C ALA A 875 -86.40 3.17 154.94
N VAL A 876 -86.06 1.93 155.31
CA VAL A 876 -84.83 1.57 156.03
C VAL A 876 -83.75 1.16 155.03
N PRO A 877 -82.46 1.42 155.30
CA PRO A 877 -81.38 1.03 154.40
C PRO A 877 -81.39 -0.49 154.17
N GLY A 878 -81.55 -0.91 152.90
CA GLY A 878 -81.56 -2.33 152.51
C GLY A 878 -82.94 -2.97 152.23
N ALA A 879 -84.01 -2.17 152.18
CA ALA A 879 -85.36 -2.63 151.83
C ALA A 879 -85.55 -2.84 150.31
N LEU A 880 -86.16 -3.97 149.90
CA LEU A 880 -86.42 -4.38 148.52
C LEU A 880 -87.93 -4.50 148.23
N ASP A 881 -88.32 -4.20 146.99
CA ASP A 881 -89.70 -4.25 146.52
C ASP A 881 -90.00 -5.55 145.75
N TYR A 882 -90.71 -6.47 146.40
CA TYR A 882 -91.12 -7.75 145.82
C TYR A 882 -92.35 -7.64 144.92
N THR A 883 -93.11 -6.53 144.98
CA THR A 883 -94.30 -6.34 144.14
C THR A 883 -93.88 -6.04 142.70
N ALA A 884 -92.95 -5.11 142.50
CA ALA A 884 -92.40 -4.80 141.19
C ALA A 884 -91.70 -6.01 140.53
N PHE A 885 -91.02 -6.85 141.32
CA PHE A 885 -90.33 -8.04 140.80
C PHE A 885 -91.29 -9.14 140.31
N SER A 886 -92.37 -9.40 141.04
CA SER A 886 -93.32 -10.45 140.65
C SER A 886 -94.13 -10.06 139.41
N THR A 887 -94.47 -8.78 139.25
CA THR A 887 -95.09 -8.26 138.02
C THR A 887 -94.13 -8.31 136.83
N ALA A 888 -92.82 -8.15 137.02
CA ALA A 888 -91.86 -8.30 135.92
C ALA A 888 -91.62 -9.77 135.49
N LEU A 889 -91.87 -10.73 136.38
CA LEU A 889 -91.67 -12.16 136.08
C LEU A 889 -92.87 -12.79 135.33
N TYR A 890 -94.08 -12.27 135.55
CA TYR A 890 -95.33 -12.84 135.03
C TYR A 890 -96.26 -11.83 134.34
N GLY A 891 -95.93 -10.54 134.34
CA GLY A 891 -96.71 -9.50 133.64
C GLY A 891 -96.22 -9.30 132.21
N GLU A 892 -97.17 -9.46 131.28
CA GLU A 892 -97.11 -9.02 129.89
C GLU A 892 -96.45 -7.65 129.79
N SER A 893 -95.28 -7.61 129.16
CA SER A 893 -94.64 -6.35 128.79
C SER A 893 -95.35 -5.86 127.53
N ASP A 894 -96.27 -4.92 127.68
CA ASP A 894 -96.75 -4.10 126.56
C ASP A 894 -95.55 -3.39 125.92
N LEU A 895 -95.06 -3.97 124.83
CA LEU A 895 -94.27 -3.35 123.78
C LEU A 895 -94.50 -4.06 122.45
#